data_AF-A0A6A6QJD3-F1
#
_entry.id   AF-A0A6A6QJD3-F1
#
_cell.length_a   1.000
_cell.length_b   1.000
_cell.length_c   1.000
_cell.angle_alpha   90.00
_cell.angle_beta   90.00
_cell.angle_gamma   90.00
#
_symmetry.space_group_name_H-M   'P 1'
#
loop_
_entity.id
_entity.type
_entity.pdbx_description
1 polymer ?
#
loop_
_entity_poly.entity_id
_entity_poly.type
_entity_poly.pdbx_seq_one_letter_code
_entity_poly.pdbx_strand_id
1 'polypeptide(L)'
;MRPCFRTANSLLQAWQAPSLPLRVSRTSCASVGIRTFISSAPRYAQAHKAQAPLEARIAAIPIDRFRNFCIVAHVDHGKSTLSDRLLELTGTIEAGGKKQFLDKLDVERERGITVKAQTCTMIYNHKGMDYLLHLVDTPGHVDFRAEVSRSYASCGGALLLVDASQGVQAQTVANFYLAFSQGLRLVPVINKVDLPSADPQRALEQMETAFELDPSRAVLVSAKTGLNVEALLPNVINQIPAPVGDHTKPLRLLLVDSWYDVYKGVILLVRIFDGQVKPGDHIRSFATGLKYIVGEVGIMYPDQTPQTVLRAGQVGYIHFNPGMKRSQEAKVGDTYTTIGSEKLVEPYPGFEEPKSMVFVAAYPVDQDKYEHLEESINQIVLNDRSVTVQKESSDALGAGWRLGFLGTLHCSVFEDRLRQEHGASIIITPPSVPFKVVWRDGTETVISNPAVFPDQDTHHQRVAELQEPYVSVTITLPEEYIGKVIELCEANRGEQKELTFFTATQVILKYDLPLAHLVDDFFGRLKGATKGYATLDYEDAGFRRSNIVKLQLLVNGAPVDAVARVLHTTQVDRLGRQWVDKFKEHVDRQMFEVVIQAAVGSRIVARGSIKPFRKDVLAKLHASDLSRRRKLLEKQKDGRKKLRAVGNVAIDQQAFQKFLAKG
;
A
#
# COMPACT_ATOMS: atom_id res chain seq x y z
N MET A 1 -29.05 43.16 13.70
CA MET A 1 -30.40 43.74 13.85
C MET A 1 -31.42 42.62 13.88
N ARG A 2 -32.39 42.73 14.79
CA ARG A 2 -33.40 41.74 15.16
C ARG A 2 -34.49 41.49 14.07
N PRO A 3 -35.32 40.45 14.23
CA PRO A 3 -36.10 39.76 13.18
C PRO A 3 -37.57 40.19 13.12
N CYS A 4 -38.32 39.65 12.15
CA CYS A 4 -39.79 39.79 12.07
C CYS A 4 -40.50 38.48 12.46
N PHE A 5 -41.20 38.54 13.60
CA PHE A 5 -42.32 37.68 14.00
C PHE A 5 -43.62 38.18 13.37
N ARG A 6 -44.55 37.28 13.04
CA ARG A 6 -45.99 37.56 12.99
C ARG A 6 -46.79 36.44 13.65
N THR A 7 -47.62 36.87 14.60
CA THR A 7 -48.75 36.24 15.29
C THR A 7 -50.00 36.29 14.37
N ALA A 8 -51.21 35.73 14.58
CA ALA A 8 -51.95 35.24 15.75
C ALA A 8 -53.23 34.44 15.33
N ASN A 9 -53.71 33.58 16.24
CA ASN A 9 -55.10 33.37 16.74
C ASN A 9 -56.33 32.90 15.92
N SER A 10 -56.99 31.90 16.55
CA SER A 10 -58.43 31.71 16.83
C SER A 10 -59.33 30.94 15.84
N LEU A 11 -60.01 29.88 16.34
CA LEU A 11 -61.43 29.92 16.74
C LEU A 11 -61.91 28.56 17.33
N LEU A 12 -62.55 28.65 18.50
CA LEU A 12 -63.37 27.63 19.19
C LEU A 12 -64.85 27.83 18.81
N GLN A 13 -65.63 26.73 18.74
CA GLN A 13 -67.08 26.59 19.05
C GLN A 13 -67.54 25.21 18.53
N ALA A 14 -68.47 24.44 19.09
CA ALA A 14 -69.38 24.46 20.25
C ALA A 14 -69.92 22.98 20.38
N TRP A 15 -70.50 22.48 21.48
CA TRP A 15 -71.95 22.47 21.83
C TRP A 15 -72.10 21.65 23.16
N GLN A 16 -72.42 22.25 24.32
CA GLN A 16 -73.68 22.18 25.15
C GLN A 16 -74.29 20.77 25.43
N ALA A 17 -74.23 20.17 26.64
CA ALA A 17 -75.05 20.31 27.91
C ALA A 17 -76.48 19.66 27.83
N PRO A 18 -77.18 19.21 28.92
CA PRO A 18 -77.05 19.46 30.37
C PRO A 18 -77.33 18.23 31.32
N SER A 19 -77.84 18.46 32.53
CA SER A 19 -77.57 17.81 33.84
C SER A 19 -78.80 17.28 34.66
N LEU A 20 -78.58 16.20 35.46
CA LEU A 20 -79.15 15.84 36.81
C LEU A 20 -80.67 15.50 36.96
N PRO A 21 -81.21 14.84 38.06
CA PRO A 21 -80.62 14.18 39.27
C PRO A 21 -81.33 12.86 39.79
N LEU A 22 -80.94 12.38 41.01
CA LEU A 22 -81.70 11.63 42.06
C LEU A 22 -81.60 10.08 42.26
N ARG A 23 -80.64 9.67 43.11
CA ARG A 23 -80.71 9.00 44.45
C ARG A 23 -81.74 7.88 44.82
N VAL A 24 -81.18 6.83 45.49
CA VAL A 24 -81.73 5.85 46.51
C VAL A 24 -82.41 4.58 45.93
N SER A 25 -82.25 3.30 46.33
CA SER A 25 -81.75 2.58 47.54
C SER A 25 -81.32 1.11 47.26
N ARG A 26 -80.39 0.60 48.10
CA ARG A 26 -80.23 -0.75 48.73
C ARG A 26 -80.74 -2.00 47.98
N THR A 27 -79.86 -3.00 47.75
CA THR A 27 -79.63 -4.16 48.66
C THR A 27 -78.51 -5.09 48.16
N SER A 28 -77.88 -5.77 49.12
CA SER A 28 -76.77 -6.72 49.12
C SER A 28 -76.64 -7.75 47.99
N CYS A 29 -75.40 -8.04 47.57
CA CYS A 29 -74.86 -9.41 47.62
C CYS A 29 -73.33 -9.44 47.44
N ALA A 30 -72.72 -10.38 48.16
CA ALA A 30 -71.31 -10.74 48.35
C ALA A 30 -70.24 -10.31 47.32
N SER A 31 -69.14 -9.81 47.87
CA SER A 31 -67.86 -9.51 47.24
C SER A 31 -67.16 -10.76 46.67
N VAL A 32 -67.07 -10.84 45.35
CA VAL A 32 -66.06 -11.66 44.67
C VAL A 32 -64.92 -10.73 44.25
N GLY A 33 -63.73 -10.97 44.82
CA GLY A 33 -62.53 -10.19 44.53
C GLY A 33 -62.11 -10.34 43.08
N ILE A 34 -62.32 -9.28 42.30
CA ILE A 34 -61.79 -9.16 40.94
C ILE A 34 -60.33 -8.74 41.07
N ARG A 35 -59.43 -9.66 40.67
CA ARG A 35 -57.99 -9.43 40.57
C ARG A 35 -57.73 -8.23 39.66
N THR A 36 -57.14 -7.18 40.22
CA THR A 36 -56.55 -6.08 39.46
C THR A 36 -55.37 -6.60 38.65
N PHE A 37 -55.47 -6.54 37.32
CA PHE A 37 -54.33 -6.72 36.43
C PHE A 37 -53.40 -5.51 36.61
N ILE A 38 -52.31 -5.72 37.33
CA ILE A 38 -51.17 -4.81 37.35
C ILE A 38 -50.47 -5.00 36.00
N SER A 39 -50.48 -4.00 35.14
CA SER A 39 -49.63 -3.97 33.96
C SER A 39 -48.18 -3.90 34.45
N SER A 40 -47.48 -5.03 34.45
CA SER A 40 -46.04 -5.07 34.57
C SER A 40 -45.46 -4.31 33.37
N ALA A 41 -44.84 -3.16 33.64
CA ALA A 41 -43.95 -2.52 32.67
C ALA A 41 -42.98 -3.60 32.15
N PRO A 42 -42.69 -3.66 30.85
CA PRO A 42 -41.66 -4.55 30.35
C PRO A 42 -40.35 -3.99 30.89
N ARG A 43 -39.86 -4.54 32.01
CA ARG A 43 -38.43 -4.54 32.28
C ARG A 43 -37.85 -5.32 31.12
N TYR A 44 -37.37 -4.62 30.10
CA TYR A 44 -36.32 -5.16 29.26
C TYR A 44 -35.20 -5.54 30.24
N ALA A 45 -35.16 -6.82 30.61
CA ALA A 45 -33.97 -7.40 31.16
C ALA A 45 -32.91 -7.17 30.08
N GLN A 46 -32.09 -6.14 30.25
CA GLN A 46 -30.82 -6.10 29.54
C GLN A 46 -30.15 -7.40 29.90
N ALA A 47 -30.12 -8.34 28.95
CA ALA A 47 -29.22 -9.46 29.01
C ALA A 47 -27.82 -8.83 28.98
N HIS A 48 -27.28 -8.48 30.14
CA HIS A 48 -25.84 -8.45 30.33
C HIS A 48 -25.41 -9.85 29.92
N LYS A 49 -24.98 -10.02 28.65
CA LYS A 49 -24.21 -11.21 28.26
C LYS A 49 -23.13 -11.32 29.33
N ALA A 50 -23.11 -12.44 30.06
CA ALA A 50 -22.05 -12.70 31.00
C ALA A 50 -20.72 -12.46 30.24
N GLN A 51 -19.91 -11.53 30.74
CA GLN A 51 -18.65 -11.20 30.08
C GLN A 51 -17.85 -12.48 29.96
N ALA A 52 -17.29 -12.72 28.77
CA ALA A 52 -16.45 -13.89 28.56
C ALA A 52 -15.31 -13.88 29.61
N PRO A 53 -14.85 -15.04 30.11
CA PRO A 53 -13.77 -15.09 31.11
C PRO A 53 -12.52 -14.28 30.70
N LEU A 54 -12.23 -14.25 29.40
CA LEU A 54 -11.17 -13.44 28.79
C LEU A 54 -11.40 -11.94 28.96
N GLU A 55 -12.62 -11.46 28.70
CA GLU A 55 -12.98 -10.05 28.81
C GLU A 55 -12.92 -9.58 30.27
N ALA A 56 -13.41 -10.40 31.22
CA ALA A 56 -13.30 -10.11 32.64
C ALA A 56 -11.82 -9.99 33.08
N ARG A 57 -10.96 -10.89 32.57
CA ARG A 57 -9.51 -10.84 32.80
C ARG A 57 -8.90 -9.57 32.23
N ILE A 58 -9.24 -9.19 31.00
CA ILE A 58 -8.75 -7.96 30.36
C ILE A 58 -9.19 -6.73 31.16
N ALA A 59 -10.48 -6.66 31.55
CA ALA A 59 -11.04 -5.54 32.29
C ALA A 59 -10.33 -5.29 33.63
N ALA A 60 -9.87 -6.36 34.30
CA ALA A 60 -9.13 -6.29 35.56
C ALA A 60 -7.70 -5.73 35.45
N ILE A 61 -7.13 -5.65 34.24
CA ILE A 61 -5.77 -5.11 34.03
C ILE A 61 -5.85 -3.57 34.02
N PRO A 62 -5.11 -2.84 34.86
CA PRO A 62 -5.04 -1.37 34.84
C PRO A 62 -4.17 -0.88 33.66
N ILE A 63 -4.38 0.38 33.26
CA ILE A 63 -3.67 1.00 32.12
C ILE A 63 -2.14 0.99 32.28
N ASP A 64 -1.63 1.08 33.52
CA ASP A 64 -0.19 1.04 33.84
C ASP A 64 0.48 -0.28 33.43
N ARG A 65 -0.33 -1.33 33.23
CA ARG A 65 0.11 -2.67 32.79
C ARG A 65 -0.16 -2.94 31.32
N PHE A 66 -0.44 -1.90 30.53
CA PHE A 66 -0.55 -2.01 29.07
C PHE A 66 0.79 -1.67 28.41
N ARG A 67 1.15 -2.36 27.34
CA ARG A 67 2.30 -1.99 26.49
C ARG A 67 1.90 -2.09 25.03
N ASN A 68 2.09 -1.00 24.28
CA ASN A 68 1.82 -0.95 22.85
C ASN A 68 3.17 -0.84 22.14
N PHE A 69 3.54 -1.83 21.35
CA PHE A 69 4.83 -1.86 20.69
C PHE A 69 4.78 -2.49 19.32
N CYS A 70 5.76 -2.15 18.49
CA CYS A 70 5.97 -2.77 17.18
C CYS A 70 7.34 -3.44 17.10
N ILE A 71 7.57 -4.21 16.05
CA ILE A 71 8.89 -4.76 15.73
C ILE A 71 9.45 -4.04 14.51
N VAL A 72 10.64 -3.47 14.67
CA VAL A 72 11.36 -2.72 13.65
C VAL A 72 12.60 -3.49 13.23
N ALA A 73 12.68 -3.87 11.96
CA ALA A 73 13.74 -4.73 11.46
C ALA A 73 14.05 -4.45 9.99
N HIS A 74 15.23 -4.87 9.54
CA HIS A 74 15.49 -5.04 8.11
C HIS A 74 14.73 -6.26 7.57
N VAL A 75 14.57 -6.33 6.25
CA VAL A 75 14.09 -7.55 5.58
C VAL A 75 14.96 -8.74 5.99
N ASP A 76 14.34 -9.90 6.18
CA ASP A 76 14.98 -11.15 6.59
C ASP A 76 15.66 -11.18 7.97
N HIS A 77 15.58 -10.14 8.81
CA HIS A 77 16.09 -10.19 10.19
C HIS A 77 15.23 -11.06 11.14
N GLY A 78 14.15 -11.67 10.65
CA GLY A 78 13.33 -12.63 11.39
C GLY A 78 12.19 -11.99 12.22
N LYS A 79 11.64 -10.86 11.75
CA LYS A 79 10.53 -10.13 12.38
C LYS A 79 9.29 -11.01 12.57
N SER A 80 8.71 -11.55 11.49
CA SER A 80 7.49 -12.38 11.58
C SER A 80 7.70 -13.62 12.45
N THR A 81 8.88 -14.25 12.35
CA THR A 81 9.23 -15.40 13.20
C THR A 81 9.30 -15.03 14.68
N LEU A 82 9.81 -13.84 15.01
CA LEU A 82 9.82 -13.35 16.39
C LEU A 82 8.39 -13.05 16.88
N SER A 83 7.56 -12.43 16.05
CA SER A 83 6.14 -12.20 16.34
C SER A 83 5.43 -13.50 16.71
N ASP A 84 5.61 -14.56 15.92
CA ASP A 84 5.01 -15.87 16.21
C ASP A 84 5.44 -16.42 17.56
N ARG A 85 6.75 -16.38 17.87
CA ARG A 85 7.26 -16.87 19.16
C ARG A 85 6.67 -16.12 20.34
N LEU A 86 6.46 -14.81 20.21
CA LEU A 86 5.81 -14.03 21.26
C LEU A 86 4.36 -14.48 21.46
N LEU A 87 3.63 -14.74 20.37
CA LEU A 87 2.25 -15.23 20.42
C LEU A 87 2.15 -16.64 21.03
N GLU A 88 3.11 -17.53 20.73
CA GLU A 88 3.19 -18.87 21.32
C GLU A 88 3.47 -18.80 22.82
N LEU A 89 4.42 -17.95 23.24
CA LEU A 89 4.81 -17.77 24.64
C LEU A 89 3.67 -17.20 25.50
N THR A 90 2.81 -16.36 24.93
CA THR A 90 1.63 -15.82 25.64
C THR A 90 0.42 -16.75 25.58
N GLY A 91 0.52 -17.90 24.90
CA GLY A 91 -0.58 -18.83 24.70
C GLY A 91 -1.71 -18.25 23.84
N THR A 92 -1.41 -17.23 23.03
CA THR A 92 -2.36 -16.64 22.09
C THR A 92 -2.53 -17.50 20.84
N ILE A 93 -1.48 -18.24 20.45
CA ILE A 93 -1.53 -19.30 19.44
C ILE A 93 -0.96 -20.60 20.02
N GLU A 94 -1.34 -21.74 19.42
CA GLU A 94 -0.78 -23.04 19.77
C GLU A 94 0.69 -23.14 19.33
N ALA A 95 1.54 -23.68 20.22
CA ALA A 95 2.96 -23.84 19.95
C ALA A 95 3.21 -24.85 18.82
N GLY A 96 4.03 -24.48 17.83
CA GLY A 96 4.34 -25.35 16.69
C GLY A 96 3.22 -25.41 15.63
N GLY A 97 2.26 -24.48 15.69
CA GLY A 97 1.21 -24.31 14.70
C GLY A 97 1.72 -23.72 13.38
N LYS A 98 0.84 -22.97 12.70
CA LYS A 98 1.17 -22.32 11.43
C LYS A 98 2.30 -21.31 11.61
N LYS A 99 3.41 -21.50 10.89
CA LYS A 99 4.52 -20.54 10.83
C LYS A 99 4.07 -19.25 10.13
N GLN A 100 4.60 -18.12 10.57
CA GLN A 100 4.27 -16.78 10.10
C GLN A 100 2.77 -16.51 10.18
N PHE A 101 2.23 -16.57 11.40
CA PHE A 101 0.79 -16.49 11.65
C PHE A 101 0.22 -15.12 11.24
N LEU A 102 0.98 -14.05 11.49
CA LEU A 102 0.57 -12.69 11.15
C LEU A 102 0.67 -12.40 9.65
N ASP A 103 1.53 -13.10 8.90
CA ASP A 103 1.60 -12.94 7.44
C ASP A 103 0.37 -13.64 6.82
N LYS A 104 -0.69 -12.86 6.59
CA LYS A 104 -1.99 -13.37 6.14
C LYS A 104 -2.02 -13.62 4.64
N LEU A 105 -1.31 -12.80 3.86
CA LEU A 105 -1.29 -12.91 2.41
C LEU A 105 -0.28 -13.98 1.98
N ASP A 106 -0.58 -14.74 0.92
CA ASP A 106 0.32 -15.79 0.44
C ASP A 106 1.60 -15.19 -0.18
N VAL A 107 1.49 -14.04 -0.86
CA VAL A 107 2.64 -13.24 -1.34
C VAL A 107 3.63 -12.86 -0.24
N GLU A 108 3.16 -12.62 0.99
CA GLU A 108 4.02 -12.27 2.13
C GLU A 108 4.91 -13.46 2.52
N ARG A 109 4.31 -14.66 2.54
CA ARG A 109 5.01 -15.90 2.90
C ARG A 109 6.01 -16.33 1.84
N GLU A 110 5.64 -16.22 0.56
CA GLU A 110 6.53 -16.61 -0.54
C GLU A 110 7.75 -15.70 -0.67
N ARG A 111 7.54 -14.38 -0.52
CA ARG A 111 8.61 -13.38 -0.62
C ARG A 111 9.35 -13.17 0.71
N GLY A 112 8.86 -13.69 1.82
CA GLY A 112 9.44 -13.49 3.16
C GLY A 112 9.34 -12.04 3.66
N ILE A 113 8.38 -11.27 3.17
CA ILE A 113 8.19 -9.85 3.51
C ILE A 113 6.81 -9.62 4.12
N THR A 114 6.72 -8.69 5.07
CA THR A 114 5.43 -8.18 5.57
C THR A 114 5.03 -6.99 4.70
N VAL A 115 3.85 -7.05 4.09
CA VAL A 115 3.30 -6.01 3.22
C VAL A 115 2.33 -5.16 4.01
N LYS A 116 1.42 -5.80 4.76
CA LYS A 116 0.41 -5.12 5.56
C LYS A 116 0.69 -5.23 7.04
N ALA A 117 0.60 -4.12 7.78
CA ALA A 117 0.77 -4.14 9.21
C ALA A 117 -0.36 -4.94 9.89
N GLN A 118 0.00 -5.88 10.76
CA GLN A 118 -0.98 -6.69 11.49
C GLN A 118 -0.85 -6.43 12.98
N THR A 119 -1.99 -6.24 13.64
CA THR A 119 -2.05 -6.03 15.08
C THR A 119 -2.58 -7.26 15.78
N CYS A 120 -1.93 -7.63 16.87
CA CYS A 120 -2.37 -8.69 17.77
C CYS A 120 -2.29 -8.23 19.23
N THR A 121 -3.19 -8.72 20.05
CA THR A 121 -3.23 -8.53 21.49
C THR A 121 -2.80 -9.82 22.16
N MET A 122 -1.99 -9.70 23.20
CA MET A 122 -1.50 -10.80 24.01
C MET A 122 -1.73 -10.50 25.49
N ILE A 123 -1.95 -11.54 26.28
CA ILE A 123 -2.01 -11.45 27.74
C ILE A 123 -0.84 -12.22 28.30
N TYR A 124 0.01 -11.55 29.06
CA TYR A 124 1.20 -12.16 29.64
C TYR A 124 1.18 -12.01 31.16
N ASN A 125 1.36 -13.12 31.88
CA ASN A 125 1.51 -13.08 33.33
C ASN A 125 2.98 -12.91 33.70
N HIS A 126 3.31 -11.77 34.29
CA HIS A 126 4.66 -11.49 34.78
C HIS A 126 4.64 -11.33 36.30
N LYS A 127 5.32 -12.24 37.02
CA LYS A 127 5.42 -12.24 38.49
C LYS A 127 4.04 -12.22 39.18
N GLY A 128 3.07 -12.97 38.67
CA GLY A 128 1.71 -13.05 39.20
C GLY A 128 0.77 -11.93 38.77
N MET A 129 1.24 -10.95 38.00
CA MET A 129 0.44 -9.85 37.48
C MET A 129 0.23 -10.00 35.97
N ASP A 130 -1.02 -9.90 35.52
CA ASP A 130 -1.34 -9.88 34.09
C ASP A 130 -1.01 -8.52 33.45
N TYR A 131 -0.43 -8.56 32.27
CA TYR A 131 -0.15 -7.44 31.39
C TYR A 131 -0.89 -7.61 30.07
N LEU A 132 -1.39 -6.50 29.52
CA LEU A 132 -2.02 -6.46 28.20
C LEU A 132 -1.01 -5.89 27.21
N LEU A 133 -0.64 -6.70 26.22
CA LEU A 133 0.41 -6.36 25.27
C LEU A 133 -0.21 -6.24 23.87
N HIS A 134 -0.08 -5.07 23.23
CA HIS A 134 -0.49 -4.87 21.85
C HIS A 134 0.76 -4.86 20.97
N LEU A 135 0.88 -5.86 20.11
CA LEU A 135 1.95 -6.01 19.12
C LEU A 135 1.44 -5.54 17.76
N VAL A 136 2.21 -4.68 17.11
CA VAL A 136 2.02 -4.33 15.69
C VAL A 136 3.20 -4.82 14.89
N ASP A 137 2.96 -5.78 14.00
CA ASP A 137 3.96 -6.26 13.06
C ASP A 137 4.00 -5.30 11.86
N THR A 138 5.14 -4.67 11.60
CA THR A 138 5.24 -3.58 10.61
C THR A 138 6.07 -3.97 9.38
N PRO A 139 5.75 -3.50 8.17
CA PRO A 139 6.58 -3.69 6.98
C PRO A 139 8.03 -3.22 7.19
N GLY A 140 8.99 -3.89 6.54
CA GLY A 140 10.42 -3.53 6.64
C GLY A 140 10.94 -2.69 5.47
N HIS A 141 10.14 -2.52 4.41
CA HIS A 141 10.57 -1.90 3.15
C HIS A 141 10.09 -0.45 3.01
N VAL A 142 10.90 0.38 2.34
CA VAL A 142 10.67 1.83 2.16
C VAL A 142 9.38 2.16 1.41
N ASP A 143 8.99 1.38 0.40
CA ASP A 143 7.71 1.53 -0.33
C ASP A 143 6.47 1.53 0.59
N PHE A 144 6.56 0.94 1.79
CA PHE A 144 5.47 0.87 2.76
C PHE A 144 5.68 1.84 3.94
N ARG A 145 6.53 2.87 3.80
CA ARG A 145 6.83 3.85 4.86
C ARG A 145 5.58 4.53 5.43
N ALA A 146 4.61 4.85 4.58
CA ALA A 146 3.34 5.44 5.02
C ALA A 146 2.60 4.50 5.99
N GLU A 147 2.72 3.19 5.82
CA GLU A 147 2.14 2.18 6.69
C GLU A 147 2.91 2.04 7.99
N VAL A 148 4.23 1.98 7.90
CA VAL A 148 5.13 1.95 9.04
C VAL A 148 4.90 3.16 9.96
N SER A 149 4.82 4.37 9.40
CA SER A 149 4.57 5.60 10.17
C SER A 149 3.21 5.58 10.87
N ARG A 150 2.18 5.04 10.23
CA ARG A 150 0.83 4.89 10.80
C ARG A 150 0.83 3.91 11.98
N SER A 151 1.53 2.80 11.82
CA SER A 151 1.70 1.81 12.90
C SER A 151 2.47 2.40 14.09
N TYR A 152 3.51 3.19 13.85
CA TYR A 152 4.31 3.79 14.93
C TYR A 152 3.52 4.75 15.79
N ALA A 153 2.61 5.54 15.20
CA ALA A 153 1.70 6.41 15.96
C ALA A 153 0.76 5.62 16.91
N SER A 154 0.56 4.32 16.68
CA SER A 154 -0.23 3.44 17.56
C SER A 154 0.58 2.81 18.70
N CYS A 155 1.91 2.97 18.70
CA CYS A 155 2.82 2.37 19.66
C CYS A 155 3.36 3.40 20.69
N GLY A 156 3.94 2.90 21.78
CA GLY A 156 4.74 3.67 22.74
C GLY A 156 6.21 3.23 22.79
N GLY A 157 6.53 2.07 22.19
CA GLY A 157 7.89 1.61 21.98
C GLY A 157 8.03 0.67 20.79
N ALA A 158 9.26 0.27 20.52
CA ALA A 158 9.60 -0.57 19.38
C ALA A 158 10.76 -1.52 19.73
N LEU A 159 10.65 -2.76 19.29
CA LEU A 159 11.73 -3.75 19.33
C LEU A 159 12.62 -3.54 18.10
N LEU A 160 13.84 -3.06 18.29
CA LEU A 160 14.81 -2.88 17.21
C LEU A 160 15.57 -4.18 16.97
N LEU A 161 15.18 -4.92 15.94
CA LEU A 161 15.68 -6.25 15.65
C LEU A 161 16.83 -6.23 14.64
N VAL A 162 17.98 -6.73 15.08
CA VAL A 162 19.21 -6.83 14.28
C VAL A 162 19.67 -8.28 14.20
N ASP A 163 20.00 -8.76 13.00
CA ASP A 163 20.53 -10.11 12.81
C ASP A 163 22.00 -10.17 13.27
N ALA A 164 22.34 -11.12 14.15
CA ALA A 164 23.70 -11.32 14.66
C ALA A 164 24.72 -11.62 13.55
N SER A 165 24.31 -12.25 12.45
CA SER A 165 25.20 -12.61 11.35
C SER A 165 25.44 -11.45 10.37
N GLN A 166 24.40 -10.65 10.12
CA GLN A 166 24.46 -9.55 9.15
C GLN A 166 24.84 -8.22 9.80
N GLY A 167 24.53 -8.03 11.08
CA GLY A 167 24.71 -6.75 11.78
C GLY A 167 23.68 -5.71 11.37
N VAL A 168 23.98 -4.44 11.65
CA VAL A 168 23.11 -3.31 11.30
C VAL A 168 23.09 -3.12 9.79
N GLN A 169 21.89 -3.15 9.21
CA GLN A 169 21.64 -2.99 7.77
C GLN A 169 21.00 -1.64 7.48
N ALA A 170 21.02 -1.25 6.21
CA ALA A 170 20.51 0.04 5.74
C ALA A 170 19.09 0.33 6.25
N GLN A 171 18.13 -0.57 6.01
CA GLN A 171 16.73 -0.32 6.41
C GLN A 171 16.56 -0.29 7.94
N THR A 172 17.41 -0.98 8.71
CA THR A 172 17.42 -0.86 10.16
C THR A 172 17.69 0.59 10.57
N VAL A 173 18.63 1.27 9.89
CA VAL A 173 18.97 2.66 10.16
C VAL A 173 17.82 3.61 9.80
N ALA A 174 17.23 3.47 8.61
CA ALA A 174 16.09 4.30 8.21
C ALA A 174 14.89 4.15 9.15
N ASN A 175 14.54 2.90 9.50
CA ASN A 175 13.42 2.65 10.40
C ASN A 175 13.71 3.08 11.84
N PHE A 176 14.98 3.01 12.28
CA PHE A 176 15.40 3.56 13.57
C PHE A 176 15.11 5.05 13.66
N TYR A 177 15.55 5.85 12.69
CA TYR A 177 15.31 7.30 12.71
C TYR A 177 13.82 7.64 12.63
N LEU A 178 13.05 6.88 11.84
CA LEU A 178 11.60 7.05 11.79
C LEU A 178 10.96 6.78 13.16
N ALA A 179 11.30 5.68 13.82
CA ALA A 179 10.79 5.36 15.15
C ALA A 179 11.24 6.39 16.21
N PHE A 180 12.49 6.85 16.13
CA PHE A 180 13.04 7.87 17.02
C PHE A 180 12.33 9.22 16.85
N SER A 181 12.06 9.65 15.60
CA SER A 181 11.32 10.89 15.31
C SER A 181 9.89 10.88 15.85
N GLN A 182 9.30 9.69 16.01
CA GLN A 182 7.96 9.48 16.59
C GLN A 182 8.00 9.33 18.12
N GLY A 183 9.17 9.49 18.75
CA GLY A 183 9.33 9.40 20.20
C GLY A 183 9.15 7.98 20.76
N LEU A 184 9.29 6.95 19.93
CA LEU A 184 9.16 5.56 20.39
C LEU A 184 10.36 5.16 21.24
N ARG A 185 10.08 4.49 22.36
CA ARG A 185 11.13 3.87 23.17
C ARG A 185 11.67 2.61 22.50
N LEU A 186 12.93 2.64 22.10
CA LEU A 186 13.58 1.53 21.40
C LEU A 186 14.20 0.52 22.37
N VAL A 187 13.91 -0.76 22.15
CA VAL A 187 14.50 -1.89 22.88
C VAL A 187 15.37 -2.68 21.90
N PRO A 188 16.70 -2.72 22.08
CA PRO A 188 17.60 -3.43 21.16
C PRO A 188 17.46 -4.95 21.32
N VAL A 189 17.37 -5.66 20.20
CA VAL A 189 17.24 -7.12 20.14
C VAL A 189 18.16 -7.67 19.06
N ILE A 190 19.05 -8.59 19.43
CA ILE A 190 19.90 -9.31 18.48
C ILE A 190 19.28 -10.68 18.22
N ASN A 191 18.94 -10.97 16.97
CA ASN A 191 18.33 -12.23 16.56
C ASN A 191 19.36 -13.17 15.90
N LYS A 192 18.95 -14.42 15.68
CA LYS A 192 19.70 -15.47 14.94
C LYS A 192 21.07 -15.81 15.56
N VAL A 193 21.17 -15.72 16.89
CA VAL A 193 22.38 -16.13 17.63
C VAL A 193 22.66 -17.64 17.53
N ASP A 194 21.72 -18.43 16.99
CA ASP A 194 21.89 -19.85 16.71
C ASP A 194 22.75 -20.16 15.48
N LEU A 195 22.96 -19.18 14.59
CA LEU A 195 23.72 -19.41 13.37
C LEU A 195 25.22 -19.56 13.66
N PRO A 196 25.93 -20.48 12.98
CA PRO A 196 27.39 -20.59 13.12
C PRO A 196 28.15 -19.32 12.71
N SER A 197 27.55 -18.51 11.84
CA SER A 197 28.08 -17.22 11.38
C SER A 197 27.62 -16.03 12.24
N ALA A 198 26.92 -16.26 13.36
CA ALA A 198 26.46 -15.20 14.23
C ALA A 198 27.65 -14.55 14.96
N ASP A 199 27.70 -13.22 14.92
CA ASP A 199 28.64 -12.40 15.67
C ASP A 199 27.86 -11.34 16.49
N PRO A 200 27.28 -11.74 17.64
CA PRO A 200 26.46 -10.85 18.45
C PRO A 200 27.24 -9.64 18.97
N GLN A 201 28.53 -9.82 19.25
CA GLN A 201 29.38 -8.76 19.79
C GLN A 201 29.57 -7.65 18.76
N ARG A 202 29.91 -8.00 17.52
CA ARG A 202 29.99 -7.03 16.42
C ARG A 202 28.66 -6.31 16.20
N ALA A 203 27.53 -7.02 16.26
CA ALA A 203 26.22 -6.41 16.07
C ALA A 203 25.87 -5.42 17.21
N LEU A 204 26.27 -5.71 18.45
CA LEU A 204 26.11 -4.80 19.59
C LEU A 204 26.97 -3.54 19.44
N GLU A 205 28.24 -3.70 19.09
CA GLU A 205 29.17 -2.57 18.85
C GLU A 205 28.66 -1.67 17.72
N GLN A 206 28.09 -2.27 16.66
CA GLN A 206 27.45 -1.53 15.57
C GLN A 206 26.21 -0.77 16.03
N MET A 207 25.36 -1.35 16.88
CA MET A 207 24.19 -0.65 17.43
C MET A 207 24.58 0.49 18.36
N GLU A 208 25.62 0.32 19.17
CA GLU A 208 26.17 1.39 20.00
C GLU A 208 26.69 2.54 19.13
N THR A 209 27.49 2.21 18.12
CA THR A 209 28.12 3.20 17.24
C THR A 209 27.11 3.92 16.34
N ALA A 210 26.14 3.20 15.78
CA ALA A 210 25.18 3.76 14.82
C ALA A 210 23.99 4.45 15.49
N PHE A 211 23.55 3.97 16.66
CA PHE A 211 22.29 4.38 17.28
C PHE A 211 22.44 4.93 18.69
N GLU A 212 23.65 4.95 19.25
CA GLU A 212 23.93 5.39 20.64
C GLU A 212 23.07 4.64 21.67
N LEU A 213 22.72 3.39 21.36
CA LEU A 213 21.95 2.52 22.24
C LEU A 213 22.89 1.74 23.17
N ASP A 214 22.55 1.71 24.46
CA ASP A 214 23.28 0.96 25.50
C ASP A 214 23.24 -0.56 25.21
N PRO A 215 24.39 -1.18 24.91
CA PRO A 215 24.47 -2.62 24.60
C PRO A 215 24.00 -3.50 25.76
N SER A 216 24.12 -3.05 27.00
CA SER A 216 23.76 -3.84 28.18
C SER A 216 22.26 -4.14 28.28
N ARG A 217 21.43 -3.34 27.58
CA ARG A 217 19.97 -3.50 27.53
C ARG A 217 19.49 -4.40 26.39
N ALA A 218 20.41 -4.86 25.54
CA ALA A 218 20.08 -5.68 24.39
C ALA A 218 19.74 -7.12 24.80
N VAL A 219 18.71 -7.68 24.17
CA VAL A 219 18.33 -9.08 24.38
C VAL A 219 18.84 -9.91 23.20
N LEU A 220 19.72 -10.86 23.50
CA LEU A 220 20.24 -11.82 22.54
C LEU A 220 19.26 -13.00 22.43
N VAL A 221 18.67 -13.22 21.25
CA VAL A 221 17.62 -14.24 21.03
C VAL A 221 17.83 -15.02 19.74
N SER A 222 17.20 -16.19 19.67
CA SER A 222 16.96 -16.89 18.40
C SER A 222 15.47 -17.14 18.25
N ALA A 223 14.81 -16.38 17.38
CA ALA A 223 13.41 -16.58 17.06
C ALA A 223 13.14 -17.97 16.43
N LYS A 224 14.13 -18.52 15.71
CA LYS A 224 14.00 -19.82 15.05
C LYS A 224 13.98 -20.97 16.06
N THR A 225 14.94 -21.00 16.97
CA THR A 225 15.07 -22.07 17.98
C THR A 225 14.23 -21.82 19.23
N GLY A 226 13.81 -20.58 19.47
CA GLY A 226 13.16 -20.15 20.71
C GLY A 226 14.14 -19.74 21.81
N LEU A 227 15.46 -19.80 21.57
CA LEU A 227 16.47 -19.47 22.57
C LEU A 227 16.28 -18.05 23.12
N ASN A 228 16.13 -17.96 24.46
CA ASN A 228 16.07 -16.71 25.23
C ASN A 228 14.94 -15.74 24.85
N VAL A 229 13.95 -16.16 24.04
CA VAL A 229 12.82 -15.29 23.65
C VAL A 229 11.93 -14.96 24.87
N GLU A 230 11.86 -15.85 25.85
CA GLU A 230 11.17 -15.65 27.12
C GLU A 230 11.71 -14.47 27.94
N ALA A 231 12.97 -14.07 27.76
CA ALA A 231 13.54 -12.86 28.38
C ALA A 231 13.05 -11.56 27.73
N LEU A 232 12.43 -11.62 26.54
CA LEU A 232 12.03 -10.44 25.78
C LEU A 232 10.79 -9.74 26.38
N LEU A 233 9.76 -10.51 26.76
CA LEU A 233 8.51 -9.94 27.32
C LEU A 233 8.75 -9.19 28.65
N PRO A 234 9.56 -9.70 29.60
CA PRO A 234 9.99 -8.91 30.76
C PRO A 234 10.70 -7.61 30.40
N ASN A 235 11.59 -7.64 29.39
CA ASN A 235 12.29 -6.44 28.94
C ASN A 235 11.34 -5.41 28.31
N VAL A 236 10.38 -5.87 27.52
CA VAL A 236 9.29 -5.02 26.98
C VAL A 236 8.53 -4.33 28.13
N ILE A 237 8.15 -5.08 29.16
CA ILE A 237 7.40 -4.53 30.31
C ILE A 237 8.21 -3.46 31.05
N ASN A 238 9.51 -3.70 31.25
CA ASN A 238 10.40 -2.82 32.02
C ASN A 238 10.85 -1.59 31.23
N GLN A 239 11.10 -1.73 29.92
CA GLN A 239 11.72 -0.69 29.12
C GLN A 239 10.70 0.18 28.36
N ILE A 240 9.56 -0.38 27.94
CA ILE A 240 8.53 0.36 27.18
C ILE A 240 7.56 1.05 28.16
N PRO A 241 7.22 2.33 27.97
CA PRO A 241 6.29 3.03 28.84
C PRO A 241 4.85 2.52 28.70
N ALA A 242 4.06 2.68 29.77
CA ALA A 242 2.62 2.50 29.70
C ALA A 242 1.96 3.59 28.83
N PRO A 243 0.85 3.29 28.14
CA PRO A 243 0.10 4.32 27.42
C PRO A 243 -0.47 5.34 28.41
N VAL A 244 -0.38 6.62 28.05
CA VAL A 244 -0.98 7.72 28.81
C VAL A 244 -2.40 7.94 28.30
N GLY A 245 -3.38 7.91 29.20
CA GLY A 245 -4.78 8.07 28.84
C GLY A 245 -5.71 7.97 30.04
N ASP A 246 -6.88 8.59 29.94
CA ASP A 246 -7.93 8.50 30.95
C ASP A 246 -9.24 8.06 30.32
N HIS A 247 -9.85 7.00 30.86
CA HIS A 247 -11.11 6.44 30.38
C HIS A 247 -12.34 7.30 30.71
N THR A 248 -12.20 8.29 31.60
CA THR A 248 -13.29 9.21 32.00
C THR A 248 -13.38 10.45 31.12
N LYS A 249 -12.31 10.79 30.40
CA LYS A 249 -12.28 11.91 29.46
C LYS A 249 -13.16 11.63 28.23
N PRO A 250 -13.52 12.68 27.46
CA PRO A 250 -14.18 12.50 26.18
C PRO A 250 -13.39 11.56 25.27
N LEU A 251 -14.13 10.76 24.49
CA LEU A 251 -13.53 9.80 23.57
C LEU A 251 -12.62 10.50 22.57
N ARG A 252 -11.36 10.09 22.54
CA ARG A 252 -10.37 10.48 21.54
C ARG A 252 -9.70 9.22 21.02
N LEU A 253 -10.19 8.76 19.86
CA LEU A 253 -9.66 7.59 19.17
C LEU A 253 -9.01 8.00 17.85
N LEU A 254 -7.89 7.35 17.54
CA LEU A 254 -7.14 7.52 16.29
C LEU A 254 -7.40 6.33 15.38
N LEU A 255 -7.74 6.60 14.12
CA LEU A 255 -7.80 5.58 13.08
C LEU A 255 -6.40 5.23 12.59
N VAL A 256 -5.95 4.01 12.88
CA VAL A 256 -4.61 3.49 12.57
C VAL A 256 -4.57 2.81 11.21
N ASP A 257 -5.57 1.97 10.92
CA ASP A 257 -5.70 1.28 9.64
C ASP A 257 -7.16 0.89 9.37
N SER A 258 -7.46 0.42 8.16
CA SER A 258 -8.78 -0.10 7.81
C SER A 258 -8.68 -1.24 6.79
N TRP A 259 -9.65 -2.14 6.80
CA TRP A 259 -9.84 -3.11 5.73
C TRP A 259 -11.33 -3.33 5.44
N TYR A 260 -11.62 -3.88 4.27
CA TYR A 260 -13.00 -4.14 3.86
C TYR A 260 -13.38 -5.58 4.15
N ASP A 261 -14.54 -5.76 4.78
CA ASP A 261 -15.21 -7.04 4.95
C ASP A 261 -16.52 -7.06 4.15
N VAL A 262 -16.79 -8.18 3.48
CA VAL A 262 -17.95 -8.34 2.61
C VAL A 262 -19.28 -8.18 3.36
N TYR A 263 -19.33 -8.56 4.63
CA TYR A 263 -20.55 -8.56 5.44
C TYR A 263 -20.61 -7.38 6.40
N LYS A 264 -19.49 -7.04 7.06
CA LYS A 264 -19.42 -5.96 8.06
C LYS A 264 -19.16 -4.58 7.43
N GLY A 265 -18.75 -4.53 6.16
CA GLY A 265 -18.29 -3.31 5.50
C GLY A 265 -16.88 -2.94 5.93
N VAL A 266 -16.57 -1.65 5.98
CA VAL A 266 -15.23 -1.18 6.40
C VAL A 266 -15.05 -1.39 7.90
N ILE A 267 -14.03 -2.16 8.27
CA ILE A 267 -13.58 -2.36 9.65
C ILE A 267 -12.40 -1.43 9.91
N LEU A 268 -12.47 -0.71 11.03
CA LEU A 268 -11.46 0.25 11.46
C LEU A 268 -10.57 -0.36 12.53
N LEU A 269 -9.25 -0.33 12.36
CA LEU A 269 -8.28 -0.55 13.42
C LEU A 269 -8.01 0.79 14.12
N VAL A 270 -8.24 0.83 15.42
CA VAL A 270 -8.19 2.08 16.18
C VAL A 270 -7.33 1.95 17.42
N ARG A 271 -6.72 3.06 17.82
CA ARG A 271 -6.10 3.24 19.14
C ARG A 271 -6.92 4.24 19.94
N ILE A 272 -7.30 3.87 21.16
CA ILE A 272 -7.99 4.77 22.07
C ILE A 272 -6.95 5.43 22.97
N PHE A 273 -6.87 6.75 22.92
CA PHE A 273 -5.99 7.51 23.79
C PHE A 273 -6.74 7.99 25.03
N ASP A 274 -7.95 8.51 24.84
CA ASP A 274 -8.80 8.98 25.94
C ASP A 274 -10.23 8.48 25.76
N GLY A 275 -10.93 8.33 26.89
CA GLY A 275 -12.29 7.86 26.97
C GLY A 275 -12.46 6.36 26.74
N GLN A 276 -13.68 6.01 26.36
CA GLN A 276 -14.10 4.63 26.09
C GLN A 276 -15.18 4.62 25.01
N VAL A 277 -15.31 3.51 24.30
CA VAL A 277 -16.29 3.32 23.24
C VAL A 277 -16.98 1.97 23.38
N LYS A 278 -18.29 1.96 23.20
CA LYS A 278 -19.17 0.79 23.35
C LYS A 278 -20.06 0.62 22.11
N PRO A 279 -20.54 -0.60 21.84
CA PRO A 279 -21.62 -0.84 20.89
C PRO A 279 -22.84 0.06 21.19
N GLY A 280 -23.35 0.75 20.18
CA GLY A 280 -24.45 1.71 20.27
C GLY A 280 -24.02 3.18 20.43
N ASP A 281 -22.76 3.45 20.73
CA ASP A 281 -22.27 4.82 20.84
C ASP A 281 -22.32 5.54 19.48
N HIS A 282 -22.64 6.84 19.54
CA HIS A 282 -22.63 7.68 18.36
C HIS A 282 -21.34 8.48 18.31
N ILE A 283 -20.55 8.27 17.26
CA ILE A 283 -19.27 8.92 17.07
C ILE A 283 -19.26 9.76 15.80
N ARG A 284 -18.35 10.74 15.75
CA ARG A 284 -18.16 11.64 14.61
C ARG A 284 -16.69 11.69 14.22
N SER A 285 -16.45 11.63 12.91
CA SER A 285 -15.15 11.86 12.28
C SER A 285 -14.82 13.35 12.25
N PHE A 286 -13.59 13.73 12.63
CA PHE A 286 -13.13 15.11 12.49
C PHE A 286 -12.79 15.47 11.04
N ALA A 287 -12.20 14.54 10.27
CA ALA A 287 -11.77 14.80 8.90
C ALA A 287 -12.95 14.90 7.91
N THR A 288 -13.98 14.08 8.06
CA THR A 288 -15.15 14.04 7.15
C THR A 288 -16.38 14.74 7.74
N GLY A 289 -16.45 14.90 9.06
CA GLY A 289 -17.62 15.41 9.75
C GLY A 289 -18.81 14.44 9.81
N LEU A 290 -18.67 13.23 9.24
CA LEU A 290 -19.73 12.22 9.17
C LEU A 290 -19.96 11.57 10.54
N LYS A 291 -21.20 11.14 10.76
CA LYS A 291 -21.68 10.53 12.01
C LYS A 291 -21.92 9.04 11.80
N TYR A 292 -21.47 8.24 12.75
CA TYR A 292 -21.60 6.79 12.71
C TYR A 292 -22.11 6.26 14.04
N ILE A 293 -22.80 5.12 13.99
CA ILE A 293 -23.24 4.36 15.15
C ILE A 293 -22.34 3.13 15.25
N VAL A 294 -21.68 2.99 16.40
CA VAL A 294 -20.78 1.85 16.68
C VAL A 294 -21.62 0.58 16.73
N GLY A 295 -21.32 -0.38 15.86
CA GLY A 295 -22.01 -1.67 15.80
C GLY A 295 -21.41 -2.66 16.79
N GLU A 296 -20.11 -2.91 16.68
CA GLU A 296 -19.34 -3.76 17.58
C GLU A 296 -17.91 -3.23 17.70
N VAL A 297 -17.34 -3.50 18.86
CA VAL A 297 -15.95 -3.20 19.20
C VAL A 297 -15.27 -4.49 19.63
N GLY A 298 -13.97 -4.61 19.43
CA GLY A 298 -13.24 -5.80 19.84
C GLY A 298 -11.73 -5.65 19.74
N ILE A 299 -11.02 -6.72 20.07
CA ILE A 299 -9.56 -6.80 19.96
C ILE A 299 -9.17 -7.95 19.02
N MET A 300 -7.94 -7.93 18.53
CA MET A 300 -7.36 -9.03 17.77
C MET A 300 -6.66 -9.99 18.75
N TYR A 301 -7.25 -11.15 19.05
CA TYR A 301 -6.72 -12.15 20.00
C TYR A 301 -6.95 -13.60 19.53
N PRO A 302 -6.06 -14.18 18.71
CA PRO A 302 -5.31 -13.48 17.66
C PRO A 302 -6.23 -12.99 16.53
N ASP A 303 -7.40 -13.62 16.37
CA ASP A 303 -8.46 -13.21 15.46
C ASP A 303 -9.44 -12.25 16.12
N GLN A 304 -10.40 -11.72 15.35
CA GLN A 304 -11.41 -10.77 15.84
C GLN A 304 -12.20 -11.35 17.02
N THR A 305 -11.96 -10.81 18.21
CA THR A 305 -12.65 -11.18 19.44
C THR A 305 -13.50 -9.98 19.91
N PRO A 306 -14.84 -10.09 19.85
CA PRO A 306 -15.73 -9.02 20.31
C PRO A 306 -15.54 -8.69 21.79
N GLN A 307 -15.70 -7.42 22.15
CA GLN A 307 -15.66 -6.91 23.53
C GLN A 307 -16.87 -6.01 23.78
N THR A 308 -17.25 -5.82 25.04
CA THR A 308 -18.33 -4.89 25.43
C THR A 308 -17.88 -3.43 25.42
N VAL A 309 -16.59 -3.18 25.65
CA VAL A 309 -16.02 -1.84 25.69
C VAL A 309 -14.55 -1.88 25.25
N LEU A 310 -14.13 -0.85 24.52
CA LEU A 310 -12.72 -0.52 24.37
C LEU A 310 -12.44 0.76 25.17
N ARG A 311 -11.33 0.79 25.91
CA ARG A 311 -10.94 1.89 26.81
C ARG A 311 -9.58 2.47 26.44
N ALA A 312 -9.29 3.64 26.99
CA ALA A 312 -7.99 4.32 26.89
C ALA A 312 -6.80 3.36 27.04
N GLY A 313 -5.84 3.49 26.13
CA GLY A 313 -4.63 2.67 26.02
C GLY A 313 -4.77 1.46 25.09
N GLN A 314 -5.99 0.97 24.81
CA GLN A 314 -6.18 -0.23 24.00
C GLN A 314 -6.09 0.04 22.49
N VAL A 315 -5.60 -0.95 21.78
CA VAL A 315 -5.69 -1.06 20.31
C VAL A 315 -6.70 -2.15 19.97
N GLY A 316 -7.66 -1.83 19.12
CA GLY A 316 -8.77 -2.73 18.79
C GLY A 316 -9.41 -2.42 17.45
N TYR A 317 -10.45 -3.17 17.11
CA TYR A 317 -11.23 -2.94 15.90
C TYR A 317 -12.62 -2.38 16.23
N ILE A 318 -13.17 -1.61 15.30
CA ILE A 318 -14.53 -1.08 15.33
C ILE A 318 -15.17 -1.31 13.96
N HIS A 319 -16.43 -1.75 13.95
CA HIS A 319 -17.27 -1.64 12.76
C HIS A 319 -18.61 -1.00 13.10
N PHE A 320 -19.23 -0.37 12.10
CA PHE A 320 -20.44 0.42 12.28
C PHE A 320 -21.71 -0.36 11.95
N ASN A 321 -22.84 0.06 12.52
CA ASN A 321 -24.16 -0.45 12.17
C ASN A 321 -25.16 0.71 11.98
N PRO A 322 -25.55 1.06 10.75
CA PRO A 322 -25.19 0.39 9.49
C PRO A 322 -23.71 0.51 9.13
N GLY A 323 -23.18 -0.53 8.47
CA GLY A 323 -21.78 -0.60 8.06
C GLY A 323 -21.38 0.53 7.11
N MET A 324 -20.14 1.01 7.26
CA MET A 324 -19.57 1.99 6.34
C MET A 324 -19.37 1.35 4.96
N LYS A 325 -20.01 1.92 3.94
CA LYS A 325 -20.04 1.36 2.58
C LYS A 325 -18.83 1.76 1.74
N ARG A 326 -18.32 2.99 1.94
CA ARG A 326 -17.25 3.57 1.14
C ARG A 326 -15.95 3.56 1.95
N SER A 327 -14.94 2.82 1.49
CA SER A 327 -13.60 2.81 2.11
C SER A 327 -12.92 4.19 2.09
N GLN A 328 -13.32 5.08 1.17
CA GLN A 328 -12.82 6.46 1.10
C GLN A 328 -13.25 7.32 2.30
N GLU A 329 -14.29 6.94 3.04
CA GLU A 329 -14.73 7.66 4.25
C GLU A 329 -13.79 7.40 5.45
N ALA A 330 -13.10 6.26 5.48
CA ALA A 330 -12.22 5.86 6.57
C ALA A 330 -10.82 6.47 6.45
N LYS A 331 -10.66 7.79 6.50
CA LYS A 331 -9.33 8.44 6.33
C LYS A 331 -8.33 8.05 7.43
N VAL A 332 -7.22 7.38 7.09
CA VAL A 332 -6.23 7.02 8.12
C VAL A 332 -5.67 8.27 8.79
N GLY A 333 -5.50 8.24 10.11
CA GLY A 333 -5.07 9.39 10.90
C GLY A 333 -6.21 10.30 11.32
N ASP A 334 -7.42 10.01 10.89
CA ASP A 334 -8.60 10.71 11.39
C ASP A 334 -8.81 10.42 12.88
N THR A 335 -9.34 11.43 13.56
CA THR A 335 -9.73 11.35 14.96
C THR A 335 -11.25 11.21 15.02
N TYR A 336 -11.75 10.30 15.85
CA TYR A 336 -13.18 10.22 16.14
C TYR A 336 -13.43 10.57 17.61
N THR A 337 -14.57 11.21 17.85
CA THR A 337 -15.05 11.54 19.19
C THR A 337 -16.55 11.28 19.33
N THR A 338 -17.04 11.21 20.57
CA THR A 338 -18.47 11.11 20.86
C THR A 338 -19.19 12.39 20.44
N ILE A 339 -20.38 12.25 19.85
CA ILE A 339 -21.20 13.41 19.46
C ILE A 339 -21.44 14.32 20.67
N GLY A 340 -21.17 15.62 20.50
CA GLY A 340 -21.31 16.64 21.55
C GLY A 340 -20.01 17.01 22.27
N SER A 341 -18.94 16.22 22.12
CA SER A 341 -17.63 16.49 22.73
C SER A 341 -16.63 17.18 21.80
N GLU A 342 -17.08 17.56 20.60
CA GLU A 342 -16.24 18.09 19.50
C GLU A 342 -15.42 19.32 19.89
N LYS A 343 -15.95 20.17 20.79
CA LYS A 343 -15.26 21.38 21.25
C LYS A 343 -14.24 21.12 22.35
N LEU A 344 -14.24 19.92 22.94
CA LEU A 344 -13.40 19.53 24.08
C LEU A 344 -12.19 18.70 23.64
N VAL A 345 -12.17 18.25 22.38
CA VAL A 345 -11.18 17.30 21.87
C VAL A 345 -10.39 17.97 20.75
N GLU A 346 -9.08 18.05 20.93
CA GLU A 346 -8.16 18.45 19.87
C GLU A 346 -7.87 17.22 18.97
N PRO A 347 -8.04 17.36 17.64
CA PRO A 347 -7.76 16.28 16.70
C PRO A 347 -6.25 16.03 16.61
N TYR A 348 -5.87 14.78 16.33
CA TYR A 348 -4.49 14.45 16.04
C TYR A 348 -4.03 15.04 14.71
N PRO A 349 -2.72 15.29 14.54
CA PRO A 349 -2.16 15.57 13.22
C PRO A 349 -2.50 14.38 12.32
N GLY A 350 -3.31 14.62 11.29
CA GLY A 350 -3.65 13.60 10.31
C GLY A 350 -2.43 13.14 9.53
N PHE A 351 -2.54 12.00 8.85
CA PHE A 351 -1.49 11.56 7.93
C PHE A 351 -1.69 12.20 6.55
N GLU A 352 -0.59 12.49 5.87
CA GLU A 352 -0.64 12.85 4.46
C GLU A 352 -1.05 11.63 3.61
N GLU A 353 -1.96 11.85 2.66
CA GLU A 353 -2.37 10.80 1.74
C GLU A 353 -1.19 10.51 0.79
N PRO A 354 -0.75 9.24 0.72
CA PRO A 354 0.40 8.88 -0.08
C PRO A 354 0.04 9.00 -1.57
N LYS A 355 0.82 9.78 -2.33
CA LYS A 355 0.60 10.00 -3.76
C LYS A 355 1.24 8.86 -4.57
N SER A 356 0.53 8.37 -5.58
CA SER A 356 1.07 7.39 -6.52
C SER A 356 2.12 8.03 -7.42
N MET A 357 3.33 7.49 -7.38
CA MET A 357 4.50 7.99 -8.13
C MET A 357 4.79 7.16 -9.38
N VAL A 358 4.40 5.89 -9.37
CA VAL A 358 4.71 4.92 -10.42
C VAL A 358 3.41 4.43 -11.06
N PHE A 359 3.32 4.47 -12.38
CA PHE A 359 2.14 4.02 -13.11
C PHE A 359 2.48 2.93 -14.12
N VAL A 360 1.62 1.92 -14.20
CA VAL A 360 1.67 0.84 -15.19
C VAL A 360 0.32 0.75 -15.88
N ALA A 361 0.32 0.33 -17.14
CA ALA A 361 -0.89 -0.11 -17.80
C ALA A 361 -0.98 -1.64 -17.66
N ALA A 362 -2.18 -2.13 -17.42
CA ALA A 362 -2.47 -3.52 -17.16
C ALA A 362 -3.63 -3.95 -18.06
N TYR A 363 -3.44 -5.04 -18.82
CA TYR A 363 -4.39 -5.53 -19.80
C TYR A 363 -4.64 -7.03 -19.57
N PRO A 364 -5.88 -7.52 -19.72
CA PRO A 364 -6.11 -8.95 -19.70
C PRO A 364 -5.46 -9.58 -20.95
N VAL A 365 -4.91 -10.80 -20.81
CA VAL A 365 -4.52 -11.59 -21.98
C VAL A 365 -5.78 -11.90 -22.81
N ASP A 366 -6.83 -12.41 -22.16
CA ASP A 366 -8.11 -12.68 -22.81
C ASP A 366 -9.11 -11.56 -22.53
N GLN A 367 -9.55 -10.84 -23.56
CA GLN A 367 -10.52 -9.74 -23.40
C GLN A 367 -11.87 -10.20 -22.81
N ASP A 368 -12.23 -11.47 -22.97
CA ASP A 368 -13.44 -12.06 -22.36
C ASP A 368 -13.39 -12.03 -20.82
N LYS A 369 -12.19 -11.97 -20.22
CA LYS A 369 -12.00 -11.90 -18.75
C LYS A 369 -11.94 -10.47 -18.22
N TYR A 370 -12.19 -9.46 -19.05
CA TYR A 370 -12.08 -8.05 -18.67
C TYR A 370 -12.94 -7.73 -17.43
N GLU A 371 -14.20 -8.15 -17.41
CA GLU A 371 -15.13 -7.86 -16.29
C GLU A 371 -14.67 -8.53 -14.99
N HIS A 372 -14.30 -9.82 -15.06
CA HIS A 372 -13.79 -10.55 -13.90
C HIS A 372 -12.52 -9.89 -13.33
N LEU A 373 -11.61 -9.46 -14.20
CA LEU A 373 -10.38 -8.79 -13.79
C LEU A 373 -10.66 -7.40 -13.20
N GLU A 374 -11.65 -6.67 -13.73
CA GLU A 374 -12.11 -5.40 -13.14
C GLU A 374 -12.60 -5.60 -11.71
N GLU A 375 -13.42 -6.63 -11.47
CA GLU A 375 -13.92 -6.97 -10.15
C GLU A 375 -12.78 -7.36 -9.20
N SER A 376 -11.84 -8.19 -9.65
CA SER A 376 -10.64 -8.58 -8.88
C SER A 376 -9.79 -7.38 -8.48
N ILE A 377 -9.49 -6.48 -9.43
CA ILE A 377 -8.71 -5.27 -9.16
C ILE A 377 -9.43 -4.40 -8.12
N ASN A 378 -10.73 -4.18 -8.29
CA ASN A 378 -11.52 -3.39 -7.35
C ASN A 378 -11.54 -4.01 -5.95
N GLN A 379 -11.64 -5.34 -5.83
CA GLN A 379 -11.59 -6.01 -4.52
C GLN A 379 -10.25 -5.85 -3.81
N ILE A 380 -9.12 -5.95 -4.53
CA ILE A 380 -7.80 -5.73 -3.93
C ILE A 380 -7.64 -4.26 -3.49
N VAL A 381 -8.07 -3.31 -4.32
CA VAL A 381 -7.98 -1.86 -4.07
C VAL A 381 -8.84 -1.43 -2.87
N LEU A 382 -9.92 -2.14 -2.54
CA LEU A 382 -10.67 -1.88 -1.30
C LEU A 382 -9.80 -2.04 -0.04
N ASN A 383 -8.81 -2.93 -0.09
CA ASN A 383 -7.88 -3.19 1.01
C ASN A 383 -6.57 -2.43 0.89
N ASP A 384 -6.18 -2.03 -0.32
CA ASP A 384 -5.01 -1.21 -0.61
C ASP A 384 -5.40 0.14 -1.24
N ARG A 385 -5.54 1.14 -0.39
CA ARG A 385 -5.96 2.49 -0.78
C ARG A 385 -4.89 3.31 -1.46
N SER A 386 -3.65 2.84 -1.46
CA SER A 386 -2.54 3.55 -2.08
C SER A 386 -2.47 3.32 -3.59
N VAL A 387 -3.29 2.38 -4.10
CA VAL A 387 -3.42 2.08 -5.53
C VAL A 387 -4.52 2.93 -6.17
N THR A 388 -4.18 3.64 -7.24
CA THR A 388 -5.17 4.36 -8.06
C THR A 388 -5.50 3.55 -9.30
N VAL A 389 -6.77 3.47 -9.67
CA VAL A 389 -7.23 2.75 -10.87
C VAL A 389 -7.95 3.71 -11.81
N GLN A 390 -7.56 3.73 -13.08
CA GLN A 390 -8.26 4.44 -14.16
C GLN A 390 -8.46 3.49 -15.34
N LYS A 391 -9.60 3.56 -16.03
CA LYS A 391 -9.83 2.76 -17.23
C LYS A 391 -9.01 3.31 -18.40
N GLU A 392 -8.43 2.42 -19.18
CA GLU A 392 -7.61 2.75 -20.34
C GLU A 392 -7.93 1.81 -21.52
N SER A 393 -7.70 2.25 -22.74
CA SER A 393 -7.82 1.43 -23.95
C SER A 393 -6.57 1.55 -24.79
N SER A 394 -6.13 0.43 -25.36
CA SER A 394 -5.04 0.35 -26.33
C SER A 394 -5.54 -0.23 -27.65
N ASP A 395 -5.02 0.27 -28.76
CA ASP A 395 -5.31 -0.26 -30.09
C ASP A 395 -4.73 -1.68 -30.27
N ALA A 396 -3.57 -1.95 -29.65
CA ALA A 396 -2.90 -3.24 -29.74
C ALA A 396 -3.42 -4.28 -28.73
N LEU A 397 -3.72 -3.86 -27.50
CA LEU A 397 -4.06 -4.77 -26.39
C LEU A 397 -5.53 -4.76 -25.99
N GLY A 398 -6.33 -3.81 -26.49
CA GLY A 398 -7.75 -3.67 -26.16
C GLY A 398 -8.00 -2.89 -24.87
N ALA A 399 -9.11 -3.18 -24.19
CA ALA A 399 -9.46 -2.51 -22.93
C ALA A 399 -8.57 -2.98 -21.78
N GLY A 400 -8.24 -2.07 -20.87
CA GLY A 400 -7.40 -2.32 -19.70
C GLY A 400 -7.51 -1.21 -18.65
N TRP A 401 -6.52 -1.16 -17.77
CA TRP A 401 -6.47 -0.22 -16.65
C TRP A 401 -5.10 0.42 -16.52
N ARG A 402 -5.09 1.70 -16.16
CA ARG A 402 -3.94 2.42 -15.66
C ARG A 402 -3.92 2.31 -14.14
N LEU A 403 -2.94 1.60 -13.61
CA LEU A 403 -2.73 1.40 -12.18
C LEU A 403 -1.60 2.31 -11.70
N GLY A 404 -1.82 3.03 -10.59
CA GLY A 404 -0.82 3.87 -9.94
C GLY A 404 -0.42 3.29 -8.59
N PHE A 405 0.87 3.32 -8.29
CA PHE A 405 1.52 2.70 -7.13
C PHE A 405 2.47 3.68 -6.45
N LEU A 406 2.77 3.40 -5.17
CA LEU A 406 3.74 4.16 -4.38
C LEU A 406 5.19 3.95 -4.86
N GLY A 407 5.49 2.77 -5.41
CA GLY A 407 6.83 2.37 -5.80
C GLY A 407 6.83 1.11 -6.64
N THR A 408 8.03 0.68 -7.05
CA THR A 408 8.20 -0.49 -7.92
C THR A 408 8.01 -1.82 -7.18
N LEU A 409 8.36 -1.90 -5.89
CA LEU A 409 8.08 -3.10 -5.09
C LEU A 409 6.58 -3.22 -4.88
N HIS A 410 5.91 -2.14 -4.50
CA HIS A 410 4.46 -2.13 -4.32
C HIS A 410 3.73 -2.61 -5.59
N CYS A 411 4.10 -2.11 -6.77
CA CYS A 411 3.59 -2.62 -8.05
C CYS A 411 3.78 -4.14 -8.22
N SER A 412 4.99 -4.65 -7.92
CA SER A 412 5.29 -6.08 -8.08
C SER A 412 4.54 -6.99 -7.10
N VAL A 413 4.28 -6.49 -5.88
CA VAL A 413 3.51 -7.22 -4.86
C VAL A 413 2.04 -7.27 -5.26
N PHE A 414 1.50 -6.16 -5.77
CA PHE A 414 0.14 -6.11 -6.28
C PHE A 414 -0.06 -7.06 -7.47
N GLU A 415 0.91 -7.11 -8.40
CA GLU A 415 0.91 -8.03 -9.54
C GLU A 415 0.85 -9.50 -9.10
N ASP A 416 1.73 -9.91 -8.17
CA ASP A 416 1.74 -11.29 -7.67
C ASP A 416 0.44 -11.63 -6.94
N ARG A 417 -0.08 -10.68 -6.15
CA ARG A 417 -1.33 -10.86 -5.42
C ARG A 417 -2.51 -11.07 -6.35
N LEU A 418 -2.60 -10.27 -7.42
CA LEU A 418 -3.64 -10.40 -8.43
C LEU A 418 -3.55 -11.75 -9.18
N ARG A 419 -2.33 -12.25 -9.44
CA ARG A 419 -2.12 -13.57 -10.04
C ARG A 419 -2.53 -14.71 -9.12
N GLN A 420 -2.21 -14.63 -7.83
CA GLN A 420 -2.48 -15.69 -6.86
C GLN A 420 -3.95 -15.73 -6.44
N GLU A 421 -4.53 -14.59 -6.05
CA GLU A 421 -5.90 -14.54 -5.50
C GLU A 421 -6.97 -14.75 -6.58
N HIS A 422 -6.71 -14.34 -7.83
CA HIS A 422 -7.71 -14.31 -8.88
C HIS A 422 -7.31 -15.04 -10.17
N GLY A 423 -6.16 -15.72 -10.19
CA GLY A 423 -5.73 -16.59 -11.29
C GLY A 423 -5.59 -15.88 -12.65
N ALA A 424 -5.48 -14.54 -12.65
CA ALA A 424 -5.59 -13.75 -13.86
C ALA A 424 -4.27 -13.72 -14.65
N SER A 425 -4.33 -14.09 -15.92
CA SER A 425 -3.28 -13.83 -16.89
C SER A 425 -3.35 -12.37 -17.32
N ILE A 426 -2.52 -11.53 -16.71
CA ILE A 426 -2.42 -10.09 -16.95
C ILE A 426 -1.10 -9.73 -17.65
N ILE A 427 -1.18 -8.85 -18.64
CA ILE A 427 -0.04 -8.20 -19.28
C ILE A 427 0.15 -6.85 -18.59
N ILE A 428 1.32 -6.63 -17.99
CA ILE A 428 1.67 -5.36 -17.35
C ILE A 428 2.77 -4.69 -18.15
N THR A 429 2.55 -3.42 -18.50
CA THR A 429 3.57 -2.61 -19.16
C THR A 429 4.65 -2.18 -18.17
N PRO A 430 5.87 -1.91 -18.64
CA PRO A 430 6.92 -1.31 -17.83
C PRO A 430 6.44 -0.04 -17.09
N PRO A 431 6.92 0.17 -15.86
CA PRO A 431 6.51 1.32 -15.06
C PRO A 431 6.95 2.63 -15.69
N SER A 432 6.13 3.65 -15.48
CA SER A 432 6.27 4.98 -16.07
C SER A 432 5.80 6.05 -15.10
N VAL A 433 6.23 7.28 -15.33
CA VAL A 433 5.98 8.42 -14.43
C VAL A 433 5.10 9.45 -15.14
N PRO A 434 4.32 10.26 -14.39
CA PRO A 434 3.52 11.32 -14.98
C PRO A 434 4.40 12.50 -15.41
N PHE A 435 4.17 13.04 -16.60
CA PHE A 435 4.85 14.23 -17.12
C PHE A 435 3.90 15.41 -17.18
N LYS A 436 4.40 16.63 -16.98
CA LYS A 436 3.59 17.84 -17.04
C LYS A 436 3.86 18.58 -18.35
N VAL A 437 2.78 18.90 -19.06
CA VAL A 437 2.80 19.68 -20.30
C VAL A 437 2.21 21.05 -20.00
N VAL A 438 2.97 22.10 -20.29
CA VAL A 438 2.49 23.48 -20.26
C VAL A 438 2.20 23.90 -21.70
N TRP A 439 0.94 24.18 -21.97
CA TRP A 439 0.46 24.60 -23.28
C TRP A 439 0.68 26.10 -23.48
N ARG A 440 0.72 26.56 -24.74
CA ARG A 440 0.88 28.00 -25.05
C ARG A 440 -0.29 28.87 -24.61
N ASP A 441 -1.46 28.27 -24.36
CA ASP A 441 -2.63 28.95 -23.80
C ASP A 441 -2.54 29.14 -22.28
N GLY A 442 -1.46 28.66 -21.63
CA GLY A 442 -1.26 28.72 -20.19
C GLY A 442 -1.92 27.59 -19.41
N THR A 443 -2.63 26.68 -20.08
CA THR A 443 -3.18 25.48 -19.43
C THR A 443 -2.06 24.49 -19.10
N GLU A 444 -2.19 23.79 -17.98
CA GLU A 444 -1.25 22.79 -17.52
C GLU A 444 -1.94 21.43 -17.44
N THR A 445 -1.38 20.43 -18.11
CA THR A 445 -1.95 19.07 -18.07
C THR A 445 -0.88 18.07 -17.64
N VAL A 446 -1.20 17.27 -16.61
CA VAL A 446 -0.37 16.14 -16.18
C VAL A 446 -0.80 14.90 -16.96
N ILE A 447 0.10 14.38 -17.78
CA ILE A 447 -0.10 13.23 -18.64
C ILE A 447 0.61 12.04 -18.02
N SER A 448 -0.16 11.07 -17.54
CA SER A 448 0.36 9.80 -17.05
C SER A 448 0.52 8.78 -18.18
N ASN A 449 -0.31 8.82 -19.22
CA ASN A 449 -0.28 7.87 -20.34
C ASN A 449 0.68 8.32 -21.45
N PRO A 450 1.75 7.56 -21.76
CA PRO A 450 2.66 7.86 -22.86
C PRO A 450 2.01 7.95 -24.24
N ALA A 451 0.91 7.24 -24.50
CA ALA A 451 0.23 7.24 -25.79
C ALA A 451 -0.39 8.61 -26.11
N VAL A 452 -0.98 9.26 -25.10
CA VAL A 452 -1.62 10.59 -25.18
C VAL A 452 -0.60 11.72 -25.20
N PHE A 453 0.66 11.44 -24.88
CA PHE A 453 1.71 12.44 -24.86
C PHE A 453 1.91 13.06 -26.26
N PRO A 454 2.01 14.40 -26.37
CA PRO A 454 2.05 15.07 -27.66
C PRO A 454 3.30 14.67 -28.46
N ASP A 455 3.09 14.32 -29.73
CA ASP A 455 4.19 14.02 -30.65
C ASP A 455 4.98 15.29 -31.01
N GLN A 456 6.26 15.15 -31.37
CA GLN A 456 7.15 16.27 -31.69
C GLN A 456 6.63 17.19 -32.81
N ASP A 457 5.87 16.65 -33.76
CA ASP A 457 5.33 17.44 -34.87
C ASP A 457 4.20 18.40 -34.38
N THR A 458 3.41 17.98 -33.40
CA THR A 458 2.38 18.81 -32.73
C THR A 458 3.00 19.72 -31.66
N HIS A 459 4.11 19.28 -31.05
CA HIS A 459 4.87 19.96 -30.00
C HIS A 459 5.31 21.38 -30.40
N HIS A 460 5.80 21.57 -31.63
CA HIS A 460 6.28 22.87 -32.09
C HIS A 460 5.17 23.95 -32.21
N GLN A 461 3.90 23.55 -32.30
CA GLN A 461 2.80 24.49 -32.55
C GLN A 461 2.03 24.86 -31.28
N ARG A 462 1.84 23.92 -30.33
CA ARG A 462 0.93 24.10 -29.18
C ARG A 462 1.59 24.03 -27.80
N VAL A 463 2.75 23.40 -27.69
CA VAL A 463 3.43 23.22 -26.39
C VAL A 463 4.38 24.38 -26.13
N ALA A 464 4.33 24.93 -24.92
CA ALA A 464 5.28 25.95 -24.46
C ALA A 464 6.46 25.29 -23.74
N GLU A 465 6.18 24.36 -22.85
CA GLU A 465 7.19 23.69 -22.02
C GLU A 465 6.78 22.26 -21.67
N LEU A 466 7.79 21.37 -21.64
CA LEU A 466 7.66 20.02 -21.12
C LEU A 466 8.44 19.91 -19.82
N GLN A 467 7.81 19.32 -18.81
CA GLN A 467 8.39 19.16 -17.50
C GLN A 467 8.34 17.69 -17.06
N GLU A 468 9.44 17.24 -16.46
CA GLU A 468 9.54 15.92 -15.83
C GLU A 468 9.48 16.04 -14.31
N PRO A 469 8.94 15.04 -13.61
CA PRO A 469 8.90 15.02 -12.16
C PRO A 469 10.30 14.78 -11.60
N TYR A 470 10.69 15.61 -10.65
CA TYR A 470 11.91 15.46 -9.86
C TYR A 470 11.57 15.06 -8.44
N VAL A 471 12.46 14.28 -7.83
CA VAL A 471 12.37 13.89 -6.43
C VAL A 471 13.66 14.26 -5.72
N SER A 472 13.51 14.78 -4.50
CA SER A 472 14.62 15.02 -3.57
C SER A 472 14.89 13.71 -2.87
N VAL A 473 15.98 13.08 -3.26
CA VAL A 473 16.43 11.78 -2.80
C VAL A 473 17.41 11.97 -1.66
N THR A 474 17.12 11.39 -0.51
CA THR A 474 18.04 11.27 0.62
C THR A 474 18.61 9.86 0.65
N ILE A 475 19.90 9.74 0.36
CA ILE A 475 20.63 8.47 0.37
C ILE A 475 21.49 8.44 1.63
N THR A 476 21.29 7.45 2.49
CA THR A 476 22.14 7.22 3.66
C THR A 476 23.03 6.02 3.39
N LEU A 477 24.34 6.18 3.51
CA LEU A 477 25.31 5.13 3.21
C LEU A 477 26.60 5.27 4.03
N PRO A 478 27.38 4.19 4.17
CA PRO A 478 28.74 4.26 4.69
C PRO A 478 29.67 5.10 3.79
N GLU A 479 30.62 5.80 4.40
CA GLU A 479 31.60 6.64 3.68
C GLU A 479 32.35 5.89 2.56
N GLU A 480 32.64 4.60 2.75
CA GLU A 480 33.39 3.78 1.79
C GLU A 480 32.73 3.65 0.39
N TYR A 481 31.40 3.87 0.29
CA TYR A 481 30.67 3.74 -0.98
C TYR A 481 30.37 5.08 -1.66
N ILE A 482 30.78 6.20 -1.06
CA ILE A 482 30.38 7.55 -1.50
C ILE A 482 30.66 7.81 -2.99
N GLY A 483 31.86 7.48 -3.47
CA GLY A 483 32.26 7.74 -4.85
C GLY A 483 31.40 6.99 -5.87
N LYS A 484 31.08 5.71 -5.59
CA LYS A 484 30.24 4.88 -6.48
C LYS A 484 28.79 5.39 -6.53
N VAL A 485 28.26 5.86 -5.40
CA VAL A 485 26.91 6.40 -5.34
C VAL A 485 26.82 7.74 -6.08
N ILE A 486 27.81 8.61 -5.93
CA ILE A 486 27.88 9.87 -6.68
C ILE A 486 27.89 9.60 -8.19
N GLU A 487 28.76 8.69 -8.66
CA GLU A 487 28.82 8.31 -10.08
C GLU A 487 27.47 7.78 -10.59
N LEU A 488 26.78 6.96 -9.78
CA LEU A 488 25.45 6.45 -10.12
C LEU A 488 24.39 7.56 -10.19
N CYS A 489 24.41 8.51 -9.26
CA CYS A 489 23.50 9.66 -9.26
C CYS A 489 23.74 10.56 -10.48
N GLU A 490 24.99 10.87 -10.79
CA GLU A 490 25.37 11.71 -11.94
C GLU A 490 25.02 11.05 -13.28
N ALA A 491 25.28 9.74 -13.42
CA ALA A 491 24.88 8.97 -14.61
C ALA A 491 23.37 9.00 -14.87
N ASN A 492 22.56 9.23 -13.82
CA ASN A 492 21.11 9.36 -13.89
C ASN A 492 20.61 10.82 -13.84
N ARG A 493 21.48 11.79 -14.19
CA ARG A 493 21.17 13.23 -14.24
C ARG A 493 20.79 13.84 -12.88
N GLY A 494 21.34 13.29 -11.80
CA GLY A 494 21.15 13.80 -10.45
C GLY A 494 21.94 15.08 -10.19
N GLU A 495 21.33 16.01 -9.48
CA GLU A 495 22.00 17.21 -8.97
C GLU A 495 22.24 17.08 -7.48
N GLN A 496 23.51 17.13 -7.06
CA GLN A 496 23.85 17.12 -5.64
C GLN A 496 23.38 18.41 -4.96
N LYS A 497 22.66 18.28 -3.84
CA LYS A 497 22.21 19.41 -3.02
C LYS A 497 22.99 19.51 -1.72
N GLU A 498 23.18 18.39 -1.05
CA GLU A 498 23.81 18.35 0.27
C GLU A 498 24.62 17.07 0.43
N LEU A 499 25.75 17.18 1.14
CA LEU A 499 26.56 16.06 1.60
C LEU A 499 26.93 16.36 3.04
N THR A 500 26.41 15.56 3.95
CA THR A 500 26.62 15.71 5.39
C THR A 500 27.11 14.40 5.98
N PHE A 501 28.20 14.47 6.73
CA PHE A 501 28.65 13.38 7.59
C PHE A 501 27.78 13.41 8.86
N PHE A 502 26.91 12.41 9.02
CA PHE A 502 26.07 12.29 10.20
C PHE A 502 26.86 11.70 11.38
N THR A 503 27.72 10.73 11.09
CA THR A 503 28.65 10.09 12.02
C THR A 503 30.01 9.92 11.33
N ALA A 504 31.05 9.56 12.06
CA ALA A 504 32.38 9.27 11.49
C ALA A 504 32.36 8.19 10.39
N THR A 505 31.30 7.39 10.28
CA THR A 505 31.18 6.30 9.32
C THR A 505 29.99 6.43 8.36
N GLN A 506 29.04 7.34 8.64
CA GLN A 506 27.77 7.45 7.92
C GLN A 506 27.65 8.80 7.23
N VAL A 507 27.30 8.75 5.95
CA VAL A 507 27.11 9.91 5.08
C VAL A 507 25.67 9.94 4.61
N ILE A 508 25.08 11.13 4.72
CA ILE A 508 23.78 11.45 4.14
C ILE A 508 24.05 12.31 2.91
N LEU A 509 23.64 11.81 1.74
CA LEU A 509 23.66 12.53 0.48
C LEU A 509 22.24 12.96 0.13
N LYS A 510 22.05 14.22 -0.24
CA LYS A 510 20.81 14.69 -0.85
C LYS A 510 21.04 15.03 -2.31
N TYR A 511 20.25 14.40 -3.18
CA TYR A 511 20.28 14.59 -4.62
C TYR A 511 18.87 14.87 -5.15
N ASP A 512 18.75 15.81 -6.06
CA ASP A 512 17.54 15.91 -6.88
C ASP A 512 17.70 15.04 -8.12
N LEU A 513 16.85 14.03 -8.27
CA LEU A 513 16.87 13.07 -9.38
C LEU A 513 15.55 13.08 -10.15
N PRO A 514 15.55 12.91 -11.48
CA PRO A 514 14.32 12.70 -12.22
C PRO A 514 13.69 11.35 -11.83
N LEU A 515 12.40 11.35 -11.48
CA LEU A 515 11.70 10.15 -11.00
C LEU A 515 11.71 9.03 -12.06
N ALA A 516 11.70 9.39 -13.36
CA ALA A 516 11.77 8.43 -14.46
C ALA A 516 13.02 7.53 -14.38
N HIS A 517 14.16 8.09 -13.97
CA HIS A 517 15.40 7.34 -13.79
C HIS A 517 15.40 6.51 -12.50
N LEU A 518 14.75 7.00 -11.43
CA LEU A 518 14.63 6.26 -10.18
C LEU A 518 13.83 4.95 -10.38
N VAL A 519 12.79 5.01 -11.21
CA VAL A 519 11.92 3.87 -11.54
C VAL A 519 12.62 2.85 -12.46
N ASP A 520 13.57 3.30 -13.29
CA ASP A 520 14.34 2.45 -14.23
C ASP A 520 15.55 1.77 -13.56
N ASP A 521 15.27 0.82 -12.67
CA ASP A 521 16.26 -0.05 -12.01
C ASP A 521 17.33 0.69 -11.17
N PHE A 522 17.07 1.91 -10.71
CA PHE A 522 18.01 2.65 -9.86
C PHE A 522 18.26 1.92 -8.53
N PHE A 523 17.19 1.43 -7.88
CA PHE A 523 17.30 0.71 -6.61
C PHE A 523 18.15 -0.56 -6.70
N GLY A 524 18.02 -1.32 -7.80
CA GLY A 524 18.81 -2.52 -8.04
C GLY A 524 20.31 -2.18 -8.16
N ARG A 525 20.62 -1.15 -8.95
CA ARG A 525 22.00 -0.66 -9.13
C ARG A 525 22.59 -0.07 -7.87
N LEU A 526 21.81 0.69 -7.09
CA LEU A 526 22.26 1.27 -5.82
C LEU A 526 22.62 0.17 -4.83
N LYS A 527 21.72 -0.80 -4.62
CA LYS A 527 21.98 -1.95 -3.76
C LYS A 527 23.20 -2.74 -4.23
N GLY A 528 23.35 -2.96 -5.54
CA GLY A 528 24.53 -3.63 -6.10
C GLY A 528 25.83 -2.87 -5.84
N ALA A 529 25.82 -1.54 -6.01
CA ALA A 529 26.98 -0.68 -5.83
C ALA A 529 27.45 -0.59 -4.37
N THR A 530 26.50 -0.61 -3.43
CA THR A 530 26.77 -0.46 -1.99
C THR A 530 26.64 -1.75 -1.21
N LYS A 531 26.58 -2.91 -1.87
CA LYS A 531 26.32 -4.23 -1.24
C LYS A 531 25.06 -4.24 -0.33
N GLY A 532 24.08 -3.39 -0.62
CA GLY A 532 22.86 -3.24 0.16
C GLY A 532 22.91 -2.25 1.34
N TYR A 533 24.07 -1.64 1.63
CA TYR A 533 24.21 -0.71 2.76
C TYR A 533 23.56 0.67 2.55
N ALA A 534 23.30 1.08 1.31
CA ALA A 534 22.62 2.35 1.06
C ALA A 534 21.10 2.22 1.24
N THR A 535 20.52 3.11 2.04
CA THR A 535 19.09 3.39 1.96
C THR A 535 18.84 4.53 1.02
N LEU A 536 17.64 4.54 0.44
CA LEU A 536 17.16 5.62 -0.37
C LEU A 536 15.75 5.94 0.07
N ASP A 537 15.59 7.17 0.57
CA ASP A 537 14.31 7.83 0.75
C ASP A 537 14.17 8.90 -0.33
N TYR A 538 12.95 9.20 -0.76
CA TYR A 538 12.73 10.27 -1.70
C TYR A 538 11.42 11.00 -1.39
N GLU A 539 11.43 12.30 -1.66
CA GLU A 539 10.30 13.20 -1.47
C GLU A 539 10.02 13.94 -2.78
N ASP A 540 8.78 14.35 -2.99
CA ASP A 540 8.38 15.10 -4.20
C ASP A 540 9.11 16.44 -4.24
N ALA A 541 9.90 16.69 -5.30
CA ALA A 541 10.59 17.95 -5.54
C ALA A 541 9.98 18.74 -6.71
N GLY A 542 8.75 18.37 -7.12
CA GLY A 542 7.96 19.06 -8.13
C GLY A 542 8.42 18.80 -9.56
N PHE A 543 7.83 19.54 -10.49
CA PHE A 543 8.11 19.41 -11.93
C PHE A 543 9.19 20.38 -12.37
N ARG A 544 10.13 19.91 -13.20
CA ARG A 544 11.21 20.72 -13.79
C ARG A 544 11.24 20.60 -15.29
N ARG A 545 11.61 21.70 -15.95
CA ARG A 545 11.80 21.75 -17.39
C ARG A 545 12.81 20.71 -17.86
N SER A 546 12.46 19.96 -18.90
CA SER A 546 13.35 18.95 -19.46
C SER A 546 13.11 18.68 -20.95
N ASN A 547 14.15 18.15 -21.62
CA ASN A 547 14.11 17.78 -23.02
C ASN A 547 13.64 16.32 -23.17
N ILE A 548 12.35 16.11 -22.96
CA ILE A 548 11.68 14.80 -23.04
C ILE A 548 10.94 14.63 -24.36
N VAL A 549 10.92 13.39 -24.86
CA VAL A 549 10.32 13.02 -26.15
C VAL A 549 9.62 11.67 -26.05
N LYS A 550 8.56 11.49 -26.84
CA LYS A 550 7.87 10.21 -26.97
C LYS A 550 8.57 9.31 -27.98
N LEU A 551 9.08 8.18 -27.52
CA LEU A 551 9.59 7.08 -28.33
C LEU A 551 8.47 6.07 -28.56
N GLN A 552 8.20 5.78 -29.83
CA GLN A 552 7.18 4.83 -30.26
C GLN A 552 7.78 3.77 -31.20
N LEU A 553 7.21 2.57 -31.17
CA LEU A 553 7.57 1.49 -32.08
C LEU A 553 6.54 1.44 -33.22
N LEU A 554 7.00 1.36 -34.46
CA LEU A 554 6.18 1.29 -35.66
C LEU A 554 6.39 -0.07 -36.34
N VAL A 555 5.31 -0.76 -36.66
CA VAL A 555 5.33 -2.00 -37.47
C VAL A 555 4.67 -1.71 -38.81
N ASN A 556 5.46 -1.81 -39.89
CA ASN A 556 5.05 -1.39 -41.25
C ASN A 556 4.49 0.04 -41.32
N GLY A 557 4.93 0.93 -40.42
CA GLY A 557 4.47 2.31 -40.35
C GLY A 557 3.27 2.54 -39.44
N ALA A 558 2.61 1.48 -38.95
CA ALA A 558 1.55 1.60 -37.95
C ALA A 558 2.16 1.70 -36.53
N PRO A 559 1.79 2.69 -35.71
CA PRO A 559 2.28 2.82 -34.36
C PRO A 559 1.72 1.73 -33.44
N VAL A 560 2.55 1.34 -32.48
CA VAL A 560 2.23 0.38 -31.44
C VAL A 560 2.23 1.13 -30.11
N ASP A 561 1.05 1.56 -29.70
CA ASP A 561 0.76 2.41 -28.54
C ASP A 561 1.16 1.79 -27.21
N ALA A 562 0.91 0.49 -27.01
CA ALA A 562 1.19 -0.24 -25.77
C ALA A 562 2.68 -0.25 -25.36
N VAL A 563 3.58 0.04 -26.31
CA VAL A 563 5.04 0.04 -26.10
C VAL A 563 5.60 1.46 -26.00
N ALA A 564 4.79 2.49 -26.27
CA ALA A 564 5.26 3.86 -26.27
C ALA A 564 5.80 4.28 -24.89
N ARG A 565 6.91 5.04 -24.87
CA ARG A 565 7.47 5.63 -23.65
C ARG A 565 7.90 7.07 -23.87
N VAL A 566 7.79 7.86 -22.83
CA VAL A 566 8.37 9.20 -22.77
C VAL A 566 9.74 9.10 -22.09
N LEU A 567 10.77 9.61 -22.77
CA LEU A 567 12.17 9.46 -22.38
C LEU A 567 12.92 10.77 -22.59
N HIS A 568 14.05 10.93 -21.90
CA HIS A 568 14.95 12.04 -22.20
C HIS A 568 15.68 11.79 -23.53
N THR A 569 15.93 12.86 -24.29
CA THR A 569 16.59 12.81 -25.61
C THR A 569 17.90 12.02 -25.65
N THR A 570 18.68 12.04 -24.56
CA THR A 570 19.97 11.32 -24.45
C THR A 570 19.84 9.79 -24.49
N GLN A 571 18.67 9.24 -24.13
CA GLN A 571 18.48 7.78 -24.06
C GLN A 571 17.89 7.18 -25.33
N VAL A 572 17.34 8.03 -26.22
CA VAL A 572 16.52 7.63 -27.37
C VAL A 572 17.25 6.68 -28.32
N ASP A 573 18.47 7.01 -28.72
CA ASP A 573 19.21 6.22 -29.71
C ASP A 573 19.58 4.82 -29.18
N ARG A 574 19.98 4.72 -27.91
CA ARG A 574 20.33 3.45 -27.27
C ARG A 574 19.11 2.56 -27.10
N LEU A 575 18.04 3.09 -26.50
CA LEU A 575 16.82 2.32 -26.22
C LEU A 575 16.07 1.98 -27.51
N GLY A 576 16.02 2.88 -28.48
CA GLY A 576 15.37 2.63 -29.78
C GLY A 576 15.98 1.46 -30.53
N ARG A 577 17.31 1.31 -30.53
CA ARG A 577 17.99 0.15 -31.13
C ARG A 577 17.66 -1.14 -30.38
N GLN A 578 17.80 -1.12 -29.05
CA GLN A 578 17.49 -2.27 -28.20
C GLN A 578 16.05 -2.76 -28.38
N TRP A 579 15.08 -1.84 -28.50
CA TRP A 579 13.68 -2.19 -28.73
C TRP A 579 13.47 -2.87 -30.07
N VAL A 580 14.04 -2.33 -31.15
CA VAL A 580 13.93 -2.92 -32.49
C VAL A 580 14.52 -4.33 -32.51
N ASP A 581 15.69 -4.52 -31.90
CA ASP A 581 16.36 -5.83 -31.86
C ASP A 581 15.56 -6.85 -31.04
N LYS A 582 15.10 -6.49 -29.83
CA LYS A 582 14.30 -7.37 -28.98
C LYS A 582 12.93 -7.69 -29.60
N PHE A 583 12.24 -6.70 -30.14
CA PHE A 583 10.90 -6.90 -30.72
C PHE A 583 10.96 -7.77 -31.97
N LYS A 584 12.04 -7.67 -32.76
CA LYS A 584 12.25 -8.47 -33.97
C LYS A 584 12.34 -9.98 -33.69
N GLU A 585 12.79 -10.38 -32.51
CA GLU A 585 12.90 -11.80 -32.12
C GLU A 585 11.55 -12.44 -31.81
N HIS A 586 10.53 -11.63 -31.47
CA HIS A 586 9.22 -12.10 -31.05
C HIS A 586 8.14 -11.96 -32.12
N VAL A 587 8.39 -11.22 -33.20
CA VAL A 587 7.45 -11.08 -34.31
C VAL A 587 7.64 -12.22 -35.31
N ASP A 588 6.55 -12.91 -35.62
CA ASP A 588 6.56 -14.00 -36.60
C ASP A 588 6.88 -13.52 -38.01
N ARG A 589 7.58 -14.38 -38.75
CA ARG A 589 7.88 -14.15 -40.16
C ARG A 589 6.59 -14.16 -40.97
N GLN A 590 6.51 -13.28 -41.97
CA GLN A 590 5.38 -13.21 -42.89
C GLN A 590 5.81 -13.56 -44.32
N MET A 591 4.86 -13.71 -45.24
CA MET A 591 5.15 -13.94 -46.67
C MET A 591 5.75 -12.70 -47.36
N PHE A 592 5.65 -11.54 -46.71
CA PHE A 592 6.24 -10.26 -47.10
C PHE A 592 7.22 -9.77 -46.02
N GLU A 593 8.07 -8.79 -46.38
CA GLU A 593 9.03 -8.20 -45.44
C GLU A 593 8.28 -7.38 -44.39
N VAL A 594 8.52 -7.69 -43.11
CA VAL A 594 8.00 -6.90 -41.99
C VAL A 594 9.08 -5.93 -41.53
N VAL A 595 8.73 -4.65 -41.51
CA VAL A 595 9.63 -3.57 -41.11
C VAL A 595 9.24 -3.13 -39.70
N ILE A 596 10.20 -3.14 -38.79
CA ILE A 596 10.06 -2.67 -37.41
C ILE A 596 10.93 -1.43 -37.26
N GLN A 597 10.37 -0.35 -36.74
CA GLN A 597 11.06 0.94 -36.59
C GLN A 597 10.83 1.50 -35.20
N ALA A 598 11.84 2.11 -34.60
CA ALA A 598 11.66 2.99 -33.45
C ALA A 598 11.69 4.44 -33.97
N ALA A 599 10.70 5.24 -33.60
CA ALA A 599 10.53 6.60 -34.08
C ALA A 599 10.21 7.58 -32.94
N VAL A 600 10.62 8.83 -33.14
CA VAL A 600 10.25 9.98 -32.31
C VAL A 600 9.61 10.99 -33.25
N GLY A 601 8.29 11.16 -33.16
CA GLY A 601 7.52 11.87 -34.19
C GLY A 601 7.80 11.30 -35.59
N SER A 602 8.20 12.17 -36.52
CA SER A 602 8.60 11.81 -37.88
C SER A 602 10.03 11.25 -38.02
N ARG A 603 10.89 11.39 -37.01
CA ARG A 603 12.29 10.92 -37.05
C ARG A 603 12.40 9.43 -36.72
N ILE A 604 12.94 8.64 -37.64
CA ILE A 604 13.27 7.22 -37.41
C ILE A 604 14.63 7.13 -36.71
N VAL A 605 14.64 6.55 -35.51
CA VAL A 605 15.83 6.37 -34.66
C VAL A 605 16.54 5.06 -35.00
N ALA A 606 15.77 3.98 -35.13
CA ALA A 606 16.28 2.66 -35.45
C ALA A 606 15.31 1.93 -36.41
N ARG A 607 15.84 1.03 -37.23
CA ARG A 607 15.06 0.24 -38.19
C ARG A 607 15.64 -1.17 -38.29
N GLY A 608 14.76 -2.16 -38.19
CA GLY A 608 15.05 -3.57 -38.40
C GLY A 608 14.04 -4.17 -39.38
N SER A 609 14.45 -5.18 -40.15
CA SER A 609 13.52 -5.93 -41.00
C SER A 609 13.61 -7.43 -40.79
N ILE A 610 12.45 -8.07 -40.83
CA ILE A 610 12.28 -9.51 -40.79
C ILE A 610 12.13 -10.01 -42.22
N LYS A 611 13.00 -10.95 -42.59
CA LYS A 611 13.02 -11.51 -43.95
C LYS A 611 11.73 -12.31 -44.19
N PRO A 612 11.11 -12.16 -45.38
CA PRO A 612 9.92 -12.91 -45.73
C PRO A 612 10.20 -14.41 -45.85
N PHE A 613 9.19 -15.24 -45.59
CA PHE A 613 9.21 -16.63 -45.99
C PHE A 613 9.47 -16.78 -47.49
N ARG A 614 10.42 -17.63 -47.85
CA ARG A 614 10.81 -17.88 -49.23
C ARG A 614 10.40 -19.29 -49.63
N LYS A 615 9.31 -19.39 -50.39
CA LYS A 615 9.03 -20.60 -51.16
C LYS A 615 10.00 -20.67 -52.33
N ASP A 616 10.71 -21.79 -52.47
CA ASP A 616 11.55 -22.03 -53.64
C ASP A 616 10.68 -22.36 -54.86
N VAL A 617 10.36 -21.33 -55.64
CA VAL A 617 9.60 -21.44 -56.89
C VAL A 617 10.40 -22.10 -58.01
N LEU A 618 11.71 -22.30 -57.84
CA LEU A 618 12.61 -22.88 -58.84
C LEU A 618 12.88 -24.37 -58.63
N ALA A 619 12.42 -24.96 -57.51
CA ALA A 619 12.69 -26.36 -57.16
C ALA A 619 12.24 -27.38 -58.21
N LYS A 620 11.29 -27.04 -59.10
CA LYS A 620 10.77 -27.91 -60.17
C LYS A 620 11.27 -27.54 -61.58
N LEU A 621 12.28 -26.66 -61.68
CA LEU A 621 12.81 -26.18 -62.96
C LEU A 621 14.17 -26.80 -63.30
N HIS A 622 14.32 -27.21 -64.56
CA HIS A 622 15.62 -27.61 -65.12
C HIS A 622 16.49 -26.36 -65.39
N ALA A 623 17.81 -26.49 -65.20
CA ALA A 623 18.77 -25.39 -65.19
C ALA A 623 18.85 -24.55 -66.48
N SER A 624 18.29 -25.05 -67.59
CA SER A 624 18.38 -24.46 -68.93
C SER A 624 17.31 -23.40 -69.27
N ASP A 625 16.25 -23.25 -68.48
CA ASP A 625 15.11 -22.36 -68.82
C ASP A 625 15.14 -21.01 -68.07
N LEU A 626 15.91 -20.05 -68.61
CA LEU A 626 16.12 -18.72 -68.03
C LEU A 626 14.88 -17.83 -68.07
N SER A 627 14.04 -17.94 -69.10
CA SER A 627 12.84 -17.11 -69.28
C SER A 627 11.73 -17.51 -68.30
N ARG A 628 11.51 -18.82 -68.11
CA ARG A 628 10.55 -19.33 -67.12
C ARG A 628 10.98 -19.04 -65.67
N ARG A 629 12.29 -19.10 -65.39
CA ARG A 629 12.88 -18.66 -64.11
C ARG A 629 12.55 -17.20 -63.81
N ARG A 630 12.76 -16.28 -64.77
CA ARG A 630 12.45 -14.84 -64.60
C ARG A 630 10.96 -14.62 -64.34
N LYS A 631 10.08 -15.24 -65.13
CA LYS A 631 8.62 -15.10 -65.01
C LYS A 631 8.10 -15.52 -63.63
N LEU A 632 8.63 -16.61 -63.05
CA LEU A 632 8.23 -17.06 -61.71
C LEU A 632 8.73 -16.13 -60.60
N LEU A 633 9.95 -15.60 -60.73
CA LEU A 633 10.50 -14.64 -59.77
C LEU A 633 9.74 -13.30 -59.82
N GLU A 634 9.38 -12.81 -61.00
CA GLU A 634 8.54 -11.62 -61.17
C GLU A 634 7.14 -11.83 -60.56
N LYS A 635 6.50 -12.96 -60.85
CA LYS A 635 5.19 -13.30 -60.25
C LYS A 635 5.27 -13.38 -58.72
N GLN A 636 6.35 -13.92 -58.16
CA GLN A 636 6.58 -13.95 -56.71
C GLN A 636 6.81 -12.55 -56.14
N LYS A 637 7.56 -11.69 -56.84
CA LYS A 637 7.83 -10.30 -56.44
C LYS A 637 6.55 -9.46 -56.43
N ASP A 638 5.73 -9.56 -57.47
CA ASP A 638 4.46 -8.83 -57.56
C ASP A 638 3.45 -9.32 -56.54
N GLY A 639 3.37 -10.65 -56.32
CA GLY A 639 2.55 -11.22 -55.26
C GLY A 639 2.92 -10.68 -53.88
N ARG A 640 4.23 -10.60 -53.57
CA ARG A 640 4.72 -10.01 -52.32
C ARG A 640 4.42 -8.51 -52.21
N LYS A 641 4.54 -7.76 -53.30
CA LYS A 641 4.22 -6.31 -53.32
C LYS A 641 2.74 -6.08 -53.00
N LYS A 642 1.85 -6.90 -53.56
CA LYS A 642 0.40 -6.87 -53.24
C LYS A 642 0.14 -7.25 -51.79
N LEU A 643 0.76 -8.33 -51.30
CA LEU A 643 0.62 -8.77 -49.90
C LEU A 643 1.13 -7.72 -48.91
N ARG A 644 2.19 -6.97 -49.24
CA ARG A 644 2.70 -5.90 -48.38
C ARG A 644 1.77 -4.68 -48.33
N ALA A 645 1.10 -4.35 -49.43
CA ALA A 645 0.21 -3.18 -49.49
C ALA A 645 -1.11 -3.39 -48.74
N VAL A 646 -1.57 -4.64 -48.64
CA VAL A 646 -2.85 -5.00 -48.00
C VAL A 646 -2.63 -5.67 -46.63
N GLY A 647 -1.45 -6.23 -46.39
CA GLY A 647 -1.16 -7.05 -45.21
C GLY A 647 -0.92 -6.21 -43.96
N ASN A 648 -1.92 -6.13 -43.09
CA ASN A 648 -1.72 -5.78 -41.70
C ASN A 648 -1.04 -6.95 -40.98
N VAL A 649 0.03 -6.66 -40.24
CA VAL A 649 0.69 -7.65 -39.39
C VAL A 649 -0.08 -7.67 -38.08
N ALA A 650 -0.89 -8.72 -37.86
CA ALA A 650 -1.43 -9.01 -36.55
C ALA A 650 -0.28 -9.46 -35.66
N ILE A 651 -0.01 -8.70 -34.60
CA ILE A 651 1.03 -9.03 -33.63
C ILE A 651 0.34 -9.83 -32.53
N ASP A 652 0.83 -11.03 -32.27
CA ASP A 652 0.29 -11.86 -31.21
C ASP A 652 0.53 -11.21 -29.83
N GLN A 653 -0.46 -11.30 -28.95
CA GLN A 653 -0.35 -10.85 -27.55
C GLN A 653 0.81 -11.54 -26.83
N GLN A 654 1.14 -12.78 -27.19
CA GLN A 654 2.30 -13.47 -26.63
C GLN A 654 3.63 -12.79 -27.01
N ALA A 655 3.73 -12.20 -28.21
CA ALA A 655 4.91 -11.46 -28.62
C ALA A 655 5.08 -10.19 -27.79
N PHE A 656 3.97 -9.51 -27.47
CA PHE A 656 3.96 -8.38 -26.54
C PHE A 656 4.36 -8.79 -25.14
N GLN A 657 3.81 -9.89 -24.62
CA GLN A 657 4.14 -10.39 -23.30
C GLN A 657 5.63 -10.70 -23.18
N LYS A 658 6.24 -11.36 -24.17
CA LYS A 658 7.68 -11.67 -24.18
C LYS A 658 8.55 -10.41 -24.30
N PHE A 659 8.11 -9.44 -25.11
CA PHE A 659 8.81 -8.17 -25.22
C PHE A 659 8.77 -7.35 -23.93
N LEU A 660 7.61 -7.30 -23.27
CA LEU A 660 7.38 -6.53 -22.04
C LEU A 660 7.86 -7.25 -20.78
N ALA A 661 7.98 -8.59 -20.82
CA ALA A 661 8.57 -9.37 -19.74
C ALA A 661 9.98 -8.86 -19.45
N LYS A 662 10.25 -8.63 -18.15
CA LYS A 662 11.59 -8.36 -17.64
C LYS A 662 12.46 -9.56 -18.03
N GLY A 663 13.51 -9.28 -18.80
CA GLY A 663 14.53 -10.27 -19.16
C GLY A 663 15.41 -10.61 -17.97
#